data_AF-A0AA43QK26-F1
#
_entry.id   AF-A0AA43QK26-F1
#
_cell.length_a   1.000
_cell.length_b   1.000
_cell.length_c   1.000
_cell.angle_alpha   90.00
_cell.angle_beta   90.00
_cell.angle_gamma   90.00
#
_symmetry.space_group_name_H-M   'P 1'
#
loop_
_entity.id
_entity.type
_entity.pdbx_description
1 polymer ?
#
loop_
_entity_poly.entity_id
_entity_poly.type
_entity_poly.pdbx_seq_one_letter_code
_entity_poly.pdbx_strand_id
1 'polypeptide(L)'
;MLVTGIDLARFRWVSCQLDTLKQCLSPSQVRQKLTSLPKNLEETYARILLELPEDYREDACTALRWLCYSERPLYLEELVEALILRPKNDPPFDPEDRLSDPYAVLQILPGLVYISIGKDSRVKVEEIRLAHFSTGKGVPLPVTRALSGGSAGGSGLEQADLNNNREVLPSPPVKGYTSLLFQDDLGSSLYYAAYFGLFQAVQCLLDHGVDPNSHLGFPTEDLDASEDLCIYGNPLCVAAYQGETKICKLLLRRGASIDVEGLDKRTPIWFAARAGQTSTVHLLLKSGARIDAGAGTEEWTTLGVAALWGHLDTMRILVDYGADVNAITYAENTALTWAAQEGRCNMIRFLLDCGADVEHPNNRGETPLICAAMSGNVDCVTLLREQGANLAARTRATGSTSLHKAVQRGHYAVIEKLVHLHADIESPDHKGRRPLHDASDEYTVKLLLELGADVNARDDDGKTFLHISASQASEDTVRLLLRYGANVNEEDSTGGTPLHGLTEVLAWRYEKPEQPSIRGSESIARLLLEHGANVHIKDNAGATPLHKAVGNKTRDGALDQPLSIDKKREFQSVIKLIIENGADIDAKDTKGATPLHNALQSVTEKTEGMVKLLLERGANVDSKDDAMLTPKDLAAQHGHERILAVLRSANLDPRLGS
;
A
#
# COMPACT_ATOMS: atom_id res chain seq x y z
N MET A 1 -48.81 -61.11 -4.21
CA MET A 1 -49.52 -61.14 -2.91
C MET A 1 -48.49 -61.54 -1.87
N LEU A 2 -48.03 -60.75 -0.90
CA LEU A 2 -48.53 -59.57 -0.21
C LEU A 2 -47.34 -58.65 0.12
N VAL A 3 -47.37 -57.39 -0.33
CA VAL A 3 -47.03 -56.21 0.49
C VAL A 3 -47.90 -55.06 -0.01
N THR A 4 -49.23 -55.24 0.01
CA THR A 4 -50.22 -54.23 -0.37
C THR A 4 -50.58 -53.37 0.84
N GLY A 5 -49.57 -52.75 1.46
CA GLY A 5 -49.74 -51.93 2.66
C GLY A 5 -48.55 -51.02 3.02
N ILE A 6 -47.42 -51.11 2.30
CA ILE A 6 -46.35 -50.13 2.41
C ILE A 6 -46.58 -49.11 1.30
N ASP A 7 -46.79 -47.86 1.68
CA ASP A 7 -46.75 -46.72 0.78
C ASP A 7 -45.31 -46.64 0.23
N LEU A 8 -45.06 -47.30 -0.90
CA LEU A 8 -43.73 -47.43 -1.54
C LEU A 8 -43.13 -46.08 -1.94
N ALA A 9 -43.94 -45.00 -1.92
CA ALA A 9 -43.48 -43.62 -2.02
C ALA A 9 -42.62 -43.16 -0.83
N ARG A 10 -42.60 -43.91 0.29
CA ARG A 10 -41.88 -43.54 1.51
C ARG A 10 -40.37 -43.70 1.45
N PHE A 11 -39.83 -44.47 0.51
CA PHE A 11 -38.40 -44.77 0.42
C PHE A 11 -37.89 -44.50 -0.98
N ARG A 12 -37.27 -43.32 -1.18
CA ARG A 12 -36.81 -42.86 -2.50
C ARG A 12 -35.84 -43.85 -3.15
N TRP A 13 -34.95 -44.46 -2.36
CA TRP A 13 -34.04 -45.52 -2.81
C TRP A 13 -34.77 -46.72 -3.44
N VAL A 14 -35.83 -47.21 -2.80
CA VAL A 14 -36.63 -48.32 -3.31
C VAL A 14 -37.40 -47.90 -4.57
N SER A 15 -37.92 -46.67 -4.61
CA SER A 15 -38.58 -46.14 -5.81
C SER A 15 -37.62 -46.07 -7.01
N CYS A 16 -36.41 -45.53 -6.83
CA CYS A 16 -35.41 -45.42 -7.89
C CYS A 16 -34.99 -46.80 -8.43
N GLN A 17 -34.83 -47.79 -7.54
CA GLN A 17 -34.56 -49.17 -7.93
C GLN A 17 -35.74 -49.76 -8.73
N LEU A 18 -36.96 -49.57 -8.27
CA LEU A 18 -38.16 -50.08 -8.94
C LEU A 18 -38.36 -49.43 -10.32
N ASP A 19 -38.15 -48.13 -10.46
CA ASP A 19 -38.27 -47.45 -11.76
C ASP A 19 -37.20 -47.94 -12.75
N THR A 20 -35.98 -48.19 -12.27
CA THR A 20 -34.91 -48.80 -13.06
C THR A 20 -35.26 -50.22 -13.54
N LEU A 21 -35.95 -51.00 -12.70
CA LEU A 21 -36.42 -52.35 -13.01
C LEU A 21 -37.66 -52.37 -13.92
N LYS A 22 -38.59 -51.41 -13.77
CA LYS A 22 -39.77 -51.27 -14.64
C LYS A 22 -39.40 -51.02 -16.10
N GLN A 23 -38.24 -50.42 -16.35
CA GLN A 23 -37.72 -50.19 -17.71
C GLN A 23 -37.14 -51.46 -18.37
N CYS A 24 -37.06 -52.59 -17.65
CA CYS A 24 -36.59 -53.84 -18.22
C CYS A 24 -37.72 -54.54 -18.99
N LEU A 25 -37.49 -54.86 -20.26
CA LEU A 25 -38.49 -55.47 -21.15
C LEU A 25 -38.42 -57.01 -21.15
N SER A 26 -37.47 -57.62 -20.45
CA SER A 26 -37.32 -59.08 -20.36
C SER A 26 -36.84 -59.57 -18.99
N PRO A 27 -37.18 -60.82 -18.58
CA PRO A 27 -36.71 -61.41 -17.32
C PRO A 27 -35.17 -61.54 -17.22
N SER A 28 -34.48 -61.65 -18.35
CA SER A 28 -33.01 -61.71 -18.39
C SER A 28 -32.38 -60.35 -18.10
N GLN A 29 -32.96 -59.26 -18.65
CA GLN A 29 -32.55 -57.89 -18.32
C GLN A 29 -32.81 -57.56 -16.85
N VAL A 30 -33.95 -58.00 -16.29
CA VAL A 30 -34.24 -57.82 -14.86
C VAL A 30 -33.16 -58.48 -13.99
N ARG A 31 -32.76 -59.72 -14.28
CA ARG A 31 -31.71 -60.43 -13.53
C ARG A 31 -30.35 -59.75 -13.62
N GLN A 32 -29.96 -59.28 -14.80
CA GLN A 32 -28.71 -58.55 -15.00
C GLN A 32 -28.73 -57.20 -14.28
N LYS A 33 -29.85 -56.47 -14.32
CA LYS A 33 -29.98 -55.16 -13.67
C LYS A 33 -30.07 -55.28 -12.15
N LEU A 34 -30.71 -56.33 -11.61
CA LEU A 34 -30.73 -56.62 -10.18
C LEU A 34 -29.32 -56.77 -9.59
N THR A 35 -28.37 -57.36 -10.34
CA THR A 35 -26.96 -57.47 -9.89
C THR A 35 -26.18 -56.16 -9.93
N SER A 36 -26.69 -55.14 -10.63
CA SER A 36 -26.05 -53.82 -10.74
C SER A 36 -26.81 -52.72 -10.01
N LEU A 37 -27.88 -53.00 -9.27
CA LEU A 37 -28.57 -51.97 -8.47
C LEU A 37 -27.73 -51.58 -7.24
N PRO A 38 -27.81 -50.31 -6.79
CA PRO A 38 -27.09 -49.87 -5.60
C PRO A 38 -27.62 -50.59 -4.36
N LYS A 39 -26.72 -51.16 -3.56
CA LYS A 39 -27.03 -52.06 -2.44
C LYS A 39 -27.60 -51.33 -1.23
N ASN A 40 -27.32 -50.04 -1.10
CA ASN A 40 -27.78 -49.20 0.01
C ASN A 40 -28.06 -47.76 -0.46
N LEU A 41 -28.56 -46.94 0.46
CA LEU A 41 -28.87 -45.54 0.21
C LEU A 41 -27.61 -44.72 -0.14
N GLU A 42 -26.45 -45.08 0.40
CA GLU A 42 -25.15 -44.43 0.13
C GLU A 42 -24.70 -44.65 -1.33
N GLU A 43 -24.71 -45.88 -1.83
CA GLU A 43 -24.40 -46.22 -3.23
C GLU A 43 -25.40 -45.55 -4.20
N THR A 44 -26.62 -45.29 -3.74
CA THR A 44 -27.64 -44.58 -4.52
C THR A 44 -27.34 -43.10 -4.63
N TYR A 45 -26.95 -42.46 -3.52
CA TYR A 45 -26.53 -41.06 -3.51
C TYR A 45 -25.24 -40.88 -4.29
N ALA A 46 -24.27 -41.76 -4.11
CA ALA A 46 -23.02 -41.75 -4.87
C ALA A 46 -23.26 -41.87 -6.38
N ARG A 47 -24.18 -42.72 -6.83
CA ARG A 47 -24.55 -42.80 -8.24
C ARG A 47 -25.20 -41.54 -8.77
N ILE A 48 -26.17 -40.99 -8.05
CA ILE A 48 -26.85 -39.76 -8.48
C ILE A 48 -25.84 -38.60 -8.59
N LEU A 49 -24.89 -38.50 -7.64
CA LEU A 49 -23.82 -37.52 -7.69
C LEU A 49 -22.82 -37.76 -8.85
N LEU A 50 -22.51 -39.02 -9.17
CA LEU A 50 -21.63 -39.36 -10.30
C LEU A 50 -22.28 -39.09 -11.67
N GLU A 51 -23.62 -39.13 -11.74
CA GLU A 51 -24.39 -38.80 -12.95
C GLU A 51 -24.53 -37.28 -13.18
N LEU A 52 -24.23 -36.44 -12.17
CA LEU A 52 -24.20 -34.99 -12.33
C LEU A 52 -22.98 -34.53 -13.13
N PRO A 53 -23.12 -33.46 -13.95
CA PRO A 53 -21.97 -32.76 -14.52
C PRO A 53 -21.00 -32.33 -13.43
N GLU A 54 -19.70 -32.28 -13.74
CA GLU A 54 -18.66 -32.03 -12.72
C GLU A 54 -18.88 -30.71 -11.96
N ASP A 55 -19.30 -29.66 -12.69
CA ASP A 55 -19.58 -28.34 -12.15
C ASP A 55 -20.68 -28.36 -11.05
N TYR A 56 -21.72 -29.18 -11.24
CA TYR A 56 -22.83 -29.32 -10.29
C TYR A 56 -22.57 -30.36 -9.19
N ARG A 57 -21.57 -31.24 -9.37
CA ARG A 57 -21.28 -32.31 -8.42
C ARG A 57 -20.73 -31.76 -7.12
N GLU A 58 -19.87 -30.75 -7.21
CA GLU A 58 -19.31 -30.09 -6.02
C GLU A 58 -20.39 -29.33 -5.25
N ASP A 59 -21.24 -28.56 -5.95
CA ASP A 59 -22.40 -27.90 -5.36
C ASP A 59 -23.34 -28.88 -4.66
N ALA A 60 -23.66 -29.98 -5.34
CA ALA A 60 -24.51 -31.00 -4.80
C ALA A 60 -23.92 -31.60 -3.53
N CYS A 61 -22.61 -31.85 -3.49
CA CYS A 61 -21.94 -32.32 -2.29
C CYS A 61 -22.01 -31.28 -1.15
N THR A 62 -21.76 -30.01 -1.45
CA THR A 62 -21.82 -28.91 -0.47
C THR A 62 -23.22 -28.74 0.11
N ALA A 63 -24.25 -28.68 -0.73
CA ALA A 63 -25.63 -28.59 -0.25
C ALA A 63 -26.05 -29.81 0.57
N LEU A 64 -25.66 -31.03 0.17
CA LEU A 64 -25.94 -32.23 0.96
C LEU A 64 -25.22 -32.24 2.31
N ARG A 65 -24.00 -31.69 2.40
CA ARG A 65 -23.30 -31.54 3.69
C ARG A 65 -24.09 -30.64 4.63
N TRP A 66 -24.48 -29.45 4.16
CA TRP A 66 -25.28 -28.51 4.95
C TRP A 66 -26.61 -29.11 5.41
N LEU A 67 -27.31 -29.81 4.52
CA LEU A 67 -28.58 -30.46 4.84
C LEU A 67 -28.44 -31.65 5.79
N CYS A 68 -27.36 -32.42 5.70
CA CYS A 68 -27.11 -33.56 6.58
C CYS A 68 -26.74 -33.15 8.01
N TYR A 69 -26.15 -31.96 8.19
CA TYR A 69 -25.75 -31.44 9.49
C TYR A 69 -26.73 -30.45 10.10
N SER A 70 -27.77 -30.03 9.41
CA SER A 70 -28.69 -29.08 10.03
C SER A 70 -29.61 -29.79 11.04
N GLU A 71 -29.62 -29.32 12.30
CA GLU A 71 -30.51 -29.85 13.35
C GLU A 71 -32.00 -29.58 13.05
N ARG A 72 -32.27 -28.62 12.17
CA ARG A 72 -33.58 -28.28 11.61
C ARG A 72 -33.53 -28.26 10.08
N PRO A 73 -34.65 -28.33 9.37
CA PRO A 73 -34.65 -28.02 7.94
C PRO A 73 -34.06 -26.60 7.68
N LEU A 74 -33.12 -26.50 6.74
CA LEU A 74 -32.58 -25.21 6.29
C LEU A 74 -33.62 -24.51 5.41
N TYR A 75 -33.69 -23.19 5.48
CA TYR A 75 -34.50 -22.42 4.54
C TYR A 75 -33.86 -22.41 3.14
N LEU A 76 -34.68 -22.20 2.11
CA LEU A 76 -34.24 -22.14 0.73
C LEU A 76 -33.13 -21.10 0.55
N GLU A 77 -33.34 -19.92 1.11
CA GLU A 77 -32.39 -18.82 1.08
C GLU A 77 -31.12 -19.16 1.85
N GLU A 78 -31.22 -19.80 3.02
CA GLU A 78 -30.04 -20.21 3.81
C GLU A 78 -29.14 -21.19 3.04
N LEU A 79 -29.73 -22.13 2.30
CA LEU A 79 -28.94 -23.08 1.49
C LEU A 79 -28.34 -22.43 0.25
N VAL A 80 -29.06 -21.50 -0.39
CA VAL A 80 -28.55 -20.76 -1.55
C VAL A 80 -27.34 -19.91 -1.15
N GLU A 81 -27.41 -19.20 -0.02
CA GLU A 81 -26.26 -18.47 0.50
C GLU A 81 -25.11 -19.42 0.87
N ALA A 82 -25.43 -20.58 1.45
CA ALA A 82 -24.42 -21.57 1.82
C ALA A 82 -23.73 -22.26 0.63
N LEU A 83 -24.35 -22.24 -0.56
CA LEU A 83 -23.79 -22.78 -1.80
C LEU A 83 -22.80 -21.83 -2.49
N ILE A 84 -22.92 -20.53 -2.26
CA ILE A 84 -21.95 -19.53 -2.76
C ILE A 84 -20.59 -19.72 -2.09
N LEU A 85 -20.56 -20.32 -0.90
CA LEU A 85 -19.34 -20.63 -0.17
C LEU A 85 -18.61 -21.80 -0.85
N ARG A 86 -17.62 -21.49 -1.69
CA ARG A 86 -16.78 -22.47 -2.41
C ARG A 86 -15.42 -22.58 -1.71
N PRO A 87 -15.19 -23.58 -0.84
CA PRO A 87 -13.97 -23.64 -0.04
C PRO A 87 -12.71 -23.94 -0.87
N LYS A 88 -12.87 -24.43 -2.11
CA LYS A 88 -11.78 -24.91 -2.97
C LYS A 88 -11.44 -24.00 -4.15
N ASN A 89 -12.27 -23.00 -4.48
CA ASN A 89 -12.07 -22.11 -5.61
C ASN A 89 -11.67 -20.72 -5.13
N ASP A 90 -10.87 -20.00 -5.92
CA ASP A 90 -10.42 -18.63 -5.63
C ASP A 90 -11.02 -17.67 -6.69
N PRO A 91 -11.75 -16.60 -6.33
CA PRO A 91 -12.15 -16.24 -4.96
C PRO A 91 -13.16 -17.23 -4.36
N PRO A 92 -13.09 -17.50 -3.04
CA PRO A 92 -13.97 -18.48 -2.37
C PRO A 92 -15.42 -17.99 -2.19
N PHE A 93 -15.71 -16.75 -2.60
CA PHE A 93 -17.01 -16.11 -2.62
C PHE A 93 -17.07 -15.10 -3.76
N ASP A 94 -17.94 -15.36 -4.75
CA ASP A 94 -18.33 -14.39 -5.76
C ASP A 94 -19.85 -14.17 -5.66
N PRO A 95 -20.33 -12.95 -5.34
CA PRO A 95 -21.77 -12.68 -5.31
C PRO A 95 -22.46 -12.87 -6.67
N GLU A 96 -21.72 -12.88 -7.79
CA GLU A 96 -22.25 -13.23 -9.11
C GLU A 96 -22.49 -14.75 -9.27
N ASP A 97 -21.83 -15.58 -8.45
CA ASP A 97 -22.06 -17.04 -8.39
C ASP A 97 -23.32 -17.40 -7.58
N ARG A 98 -23.97 -16.40 -6.97
CA ARG A 98 -25.28 -16.58 -6.35
C ARG A 98 -26.27 -17.05 -7.39
N LEU A 99 -26.95 -18.15 -7.08
CA LEU A 99 -28.04 -18.64 -7.90
C LEU A 99 -29.07 -17.52 -8.09
N SER A 100 -29.18 -17.04 -9.33
CA SER A 100 -30.10 -15.95 -9.69
C SER A 100 -31.56 -16.35 -9.43
N ASP A 101 -31.83 -17.65 -9.46
CA ASP A 101 -33.07 -18.28 -9.03
C ASP A 101 -32.79 -19.25 -7.87
N PRO A 102 -33.28 -18.98 -6.64
CA PRO A 102 -33.14 -19.87 -5.49
C PRO A 102 -33.62 -21.31 -5.75
N TYR A 103 -34.62 -21.50 -6.61
CA TYR A 103 -35.15 -22.82 -6.95
C TYR A 103 -34.21 -23.63 -7.85
N ALA A 104 -33.18 -23.01 -8.43
CA ALA A 104 -32.14 -23.72 -9.19
C ALA A 104 -31.43 -24.78 -8.33
N VAL A 105 -31.47 -24.68 -7.00
CA VAL A 105 -30.94 -25.71 -6.09
C VAL A 105 -31.56 -27.10 -6.33
N LEU A 106 -32.80 -27.17 -6.83
CA LEU A 106 -33.44 -28.43 -7.20
C LEU A 106 -32.83 -29.07 -8.46
N GLN A 107 -32.19 -28.26 -9.31
CA GLN A 107 -31.46 -28.74 -10.49
C GLN A 107 -30.06 -29.23 -10.12
N ILE A 108 -29.45 -28.61 -9.09
CA ILE A 108 -28.18 -29.03 -8.49
C ILE A 108 -28.35 -30.38 -7.76
N LEU A 109 -29.49 -30.56 -7.08
CA LEU A 109 -29.79 -31.76 -6.28
C LEU A 109 -31.03 -32.52 -6.79
N PRO A 110 -31.03 -32.97 -8.06
CA PRO A 110 -32.24 -33.46 -8.70
C PRO A 110 -32.73 -34.74 -8.02
N GLY A 111 -33.89 -34.63 -7.37
CA GLY A 111 -34.54 -35.75 -6.69
C GLY A 111 -33.84 -36.23 -5.40
N LEU A 112 -32.80 -35.53 -4.95
CA LEU A 112 -32.12 -35.75 -3.66
C LEU A 112 -32.73 -34.89 -2.55
N VAL A 113 -33.35 -33.76 -2.91
CA VAL A 113 -34.01 -32.85 -1.99
C VAL A 113 -35.39 -32.42 -2.51
N TYR A 114 -36.22 -31.90 -1.62
CA TYR A 114 -37.49 -31.28 -1.96
C TYR A 114 -37.74 -30.07 -1.06
N ILE A 115 -38.54 -29.12 -1.55
CA ILE A 115 -38.96 -27.96 -0.78
C ILE A 115 -40.28 -28.30 -0.08
N SER A 116 -40.32 -27.99 1.21
CA SER A 116 -41.48 -28.12 2.07
C SER A 116 -41.84 -26.76 2.64
N ILE A 117 -43.12 -26.48 2.86
CA ILE A 117 -43.55 -25.25 3.51
C ILE A 117 -43.65 -25.54 5.02
N GLY A 118 -42.81 -24.88 5.81
CA GLY A 118 -42.81 -24.99 7.27
C GLY A 118 -44.17 -24.59 7.85
N LYS A 119 -44.68 -25.36 8.81
CA LYS A 119 -46.02 -25.16 9.40
C LYS A 119 -46.03 -24.23 10.61
N ASP A 120 -44.89 -23.72 11.05
CA ASP A 120 -44.80 -22.96 12.29
C ASP A 120 -44.51 -21.48 12.04
N SER A 121 -45.35 -20.64 12.65
CA SER A 121 -45.38 -19.18 12.63
C SER A 121 -45.92 -18.49 11.35
N ARG A 122 -46.38 -17.24 11.52
CA ARG A 122 -47.31 -16.47 10.65
C ARG A 122 -46.75 -16.06 9.26
N VAL A 123 -45.69 -16.69 8.79
CA VAL A 123 -45.05 -16.45 7.50
C VAL A 123 -44.81 -17.82 6.84
N LYS A 124 -45.16 -17.97 5.55
CA LYS A 124 -44.81 -19.18 4.80
C LYS A 124 -43.30 -19.16 4.60
N VAL A 125 -42.59 -20.12 5.20
CA VAL A 125 -41.15 -20.27 5.00
C VAL A 125 -40.88 -21.56 4.25
N GLU A 126 -40.03 -21.47 3.25
CA GLU A 126 -39.66 -22.59 2.37
C GLU A 126 -38.44 -23.30 2.94
N GLU A 127 -38.62 -24.53 3.38
CA GLU A 127 -37.62 -25.39 4.01
C GLU A 127 -37.18 -26.49 3.04
N ILE A 128 -35.87 -26.65 2.86
CA ILE A 128 -35.29 -27.73 2.07
C ILE A 128 -35.11 -28.97 2.95
N ARG A 129 -35.56 -30.11 2.41
CA ARG A 129 -35.47 -31.42 3.08
C ARG A 129 -34.88 -32.47 2.17
N LEU A 130 -34.12 -33.38 2.76
CA LEU A 130 -33.59 -34.54 2.03
C LEU A 130 -34.73 -35.48 1.65
N ALA A 131 -34.72 -35.97 0.42
CA ALA A 131 -35.76 -36.83 -0.14
C ALA A 131 -35.69 -38.29 0.34
N HIS A 132 -34.81 -38.63 1.30
CA HIS A 132 -34.60 -40.00 1.81
C HIS A 132 -35.89 -40.65 2.33
N PHE A 133 -36.78 -39.84 2.94
CA PHE A 133 -38.08 -40.25 3.49
C PHE A 133 -39.15 -39.23 3.07
N SER A 134 -39.83 -39.44 1.94
CA SER A 134 -40.94 -38.57 1.58
C SER A 134 -42.21 -39.00 2.32
N THR A 135 -42.57 -38.27 3.38
CA THR A 135 -43.91 -38.30 3.97
C THR A 135 -44.58 -36.95 3.79
N GLY A 136 -44.97 -36.61 2.56
CA GLY A 136 -45.79 -35.44 2.31
C GLY A 136 -45.98 -35.17 0.82
N LYS A 137 -47.17 -34.69 0.45
CA LYS A 137 -47.50 -34.19 -0.89
C LYS A 137 -46.67 -32.92 -1.20
N GLY A 138 -45.36 -33.04 -1.35
CA GLY A 138 -44.54 -32.06 -2.04
C GLY A 138 -44.72 -32.29 -3.54
N VAL A 139 -45.01 -31.24 -4.30
CA VAL A 139 -45.20 -31.33 -5.75
C VAL A 139 -43.87 -31.79 -6.37
N PRO A 140 -43.80 -32.98 -7.01
CA PRO A 140 -42.68 -33.29 -7.88
C PRO A 140 -42.88 -32.45 -9.15
N LEU A 141 -42.06 -31.42 -9.35
CA LEU A 141 -42.05 -30.74 -10.65
C LEU A 141 -41.42 -31.67 -11.70
N PRO A 142 -42.03 -31.80 -12.89
CA PRO A 142 -41.63 -32.79 -13.88
C PRO A 142 -40.27 -32.44 -14.50
N VAL A 143 -39.37 -33.42 -14.51
CA VAL A 143 -38.18 -33.44 -15.36
C VAL A 143 -38.64 -33.62 -16.80
N THR A 144 -38.92 -32.53 -17.53
CA THR A 144 -38.84 -32.44 -19.00
C THR A 144 -39.25 -31.04 -19.49
N ARG A 145 -38.29 -30.25 -20.02
CA ARG A 145 -38.39 -29.65 -21.36
C ARG A 145 -37.09 -28.96 -21.78
N ALA A 146 -36.43 -29.56 -22.77
CA ALA A 146 -35.55 -28.83 -23.67
C ALA A 146 -36.37 -27.88 -24.55
N LEU A 147 -35.81 -26.68 -24.78
CA LEU A 147 -35.89 -25.84 -26.00
C LEU A 147 -37.22 -25.80 -26.79
N SER A 148 -37.96 -24.69 -26.69
CA SER A 148 -38.57 -23.91 -27.80
C SER A 148 -39.69 -22.99 -27.27
N GLY A 149 -39.75 -21.77 -27.81
CA GLY A 149 -40.41 -20.62 -27.18
C GLY A 149 -41.94 -20.52 -27.23
N GLY A 150 -42.41 -19.40 -26.68
CA GLY A 150 -43.73 -18.83 -26.95
C GLY A 150 -44.76 -18.90 -25.82
N SER A 151 -45.08 -17.71 -25.29
CA SER A 151 -46.42 -17.24 -24.92
C SER A 151 -47.19 -17.89 -23.75
N ALA A 152 -47.25 -17.13 -22.65
CA ALA A 152 -48.43 -16.72 -21.85
C ALA A 152 -49.63 -17.67 -21.65
N GLY A 153 -50.08 -17.77 -20.38
CA GLY A 153 -51.51 -17.94 -20.08
C GLY A 153 -51.86 -18.69 -18.78
N GLY A 154 -52.14 -17.94 -17.70
CA GLY A 154 -53.42 -18.03 -16.97
C GLY A 154 -53.76 -19.24 -16.07
N SER A 155 -53.92 -18.90 -14.78
CA SER A 155 -55.07 -19.23 -13.90
C SER A 155 -55.24 -20.64 -13.30
N GLY A 156 -55.61 -20.68 -12.01
CA GLY A 156 -56.33 -21.81 -11.42
C GLY A 156 -55.98 -22.12 -9.97
N LEU A 157 -56.58 -21.39 -9.03
CA LEU A 157 -56.71 -21.78 -7.62
C LEU A 157 -57.54 -23.08 -7.49
N GLU A 158 -57.26 -23.94 -6.51
CA GLU A 158 -58.24 -24.30 -5.47
C GLU A 158 -57.72 -25.28 -4.40
N GLN A 159 -58.22 -25.04 -3.18
CA GLN A 159 -57.93 -25.71 -1.92
C GLN A 159 -58.61 -27.09 -1.82
N ALA A 160 -58.01 -27.99 -1.01
CA ALA A 160 -58.78 -28.89 -0.17
C ALA A 160 -57.95 -29.34 1.05
N ASP A 161 -58.43 -28.91 2.22
CA ASP A 161 -58.09 -29.43 3.54
C ASP A 161 -58.34 -30.95 3.65
N LEU A 162 -57.59 -31.62 4.54
CA LEU A 162 -58.11 -32.59 5.51
C LEU A 162 -56.99 -33.05 6.45
N ASN A 163 -57.19 -32.77 7.73
CA ASN A 163 -56.44 -33.27 8.87
C ASN A 163 -56.27 -34.80 8.82
N ASN A 164 -55.04 -35.27 9.07
CA ASN A 164 -54.85 -36.50 9.81
C ASN A 164 -53.49 -36.52 10.51
N ASN A 165 -53.53 -36.56 11.84
CA ASN A 165 -52.40 -36.82 12.71
C ASN A 165 -51.72 -38.14 12.33
N ARG A 166 -50.44 -38.10 11.97
CA ARG A 166 -49.52 -39.23 12.09
C ARG A 166 -48.19 -38.72 12.63
N GLU A 167 -47.76 -39.35 13.71
CA GLU A 167 -46.54 -39.11 14.47
C GLU A 167 -45.34 -38.92 13.54
N VAL A 168 -44.64 -37.79 13.70
CA VAL A 168 -43.30 -37.58 13.15
C VAL A 168 -42.34 -38.33 14.07
N LEU A 169 -41.91 -39.52 13.65
CA LEU A 169 -40.81 -40.21 14.33
C LEU A 169 -39.53 -39.36 14.19
N PRO A 170 -38.74 -39.19 15.26
CA PRO A 170 -37.46 -38.51 15.17
C PRO A 170 -36.52 -39.33 14.29
N SER A 171 -35.88 -38.66 13.33
CA SER A 171 -34.82 -39.23 12.48
C SER A 171 -33.66 -39.71 13.38
N PRO A 172 -33.15 -40.95 13.21
CA PRO A 172 -32.04 -41.43 14.01
C PRO A 172 -30.74 -40.67 13.67
N PRO A 173 -29.79 -40.54 14.62
CA PRO A 173 -28.54 -39.83 14.38
C PRO A 173 -27.68 -40.57 13.35
N VAL A 174 -27.24 -39.82 12.36
CA VAL A 174 -26.62 -40.29 11.12
C VAL A 174 -25.12 -40.54 11.34
N LYS A 175 -24.76 -41.58 12.10
CA LYS A 175 -23.35 -41.93 12.40
C LYS A 175 -22.57 -42.62 11.25
N GLY A 176 -23.16 -42.79 10.07
CA GLY A 176 -22.58 -43.60 8.97
C GLY A 176 -22.10 -42.84 7.73
N TYR A 177 -22.49 -41.59 7.53
CA TYR A 177 -22.29 -40.87 6.25
C TYR A 177 -20.97 -40.08 6.20
N THR A 178 -20.14 -40.21 7.24
CA THR A 178 -19.01 -39.32 7.53
C THR A 178 -17.71 -39.66 6.79
N SER A 179 -17.58 -40.81 6.13
CA SER A 179 -16.28 -41.20 5.55
C SER A 179 -16.10 -40.85 4.07
N LEU A 180 -17.17 -40.58 3.33
CA LEU A 180 -17.11 -40.36 1.86
C LEU A 180 -17.33 -38.89 1.44
N LEU A 181 -17.95 -38.07 2.28
CA LEU A 181 -18.27 -36.66 1.99
C LEU A 181 -17.28 -35.66 2.61
N PHE A 182 -16.33 -36.12 3.43
CA PHE A 182 -15.62 -35.32 4.44
C PHE A 182 -14.10 -35.47 4.41
N GLN A 183 -13.48 -35.28 3.25
CA GLN A 183 -12.02 -35.20 3.17
C GLN A 183 -11.45 -33.78 3.36
N ASP A 184 -12.25 -32.70 3.22
CA ASP A 184 -11.69 -31.34 3.21
C ASP A 184 -12.45 -30.34 4.12
N ASP A 185 -11.81 -30.03 5.25
CA ASP A 185 -11.84 -28.86 6.15
C ASP A 185 -13.17 -28.14 6.55
N LEU A 186 -13.84 -28.66 7.59
CA LEU A 186 -14.98 -27.98 8.27
C LEU A 186 -14.59 -26.70 9.04
N GLY A 187 -13.31 -26.48 9.33
CA GLY A 187 -12.83 -25.26 10.00
C GLY A 187 -13.01 -24.03 9.13
N SER A 188 -12.75 -24.18 7.83
CA SER A 188 -13.02 -23.17 6.82
C SER A 188 -14.49 -22.72 6.80
N SER A 189 -15.45 -23.64 6.93
CA SER A 189 -16.88 -23.30 6.93
C SER A 189 -17.27 -22.44 8.13
N LEU A 190 -16.72 -22.71 9.32
CA LEU A 190 -16.98 -21.92 10.52
C LEU A 190 -16.39 -20.51 10.40
N TYR A 191 -15.19 -20.40 9.84
CA TYR A 191 -14.56 -19.11 9.53
C TYR A 191 -15.45 -18.24 8.64
N TYR A 192 -15.87 -18.74 7.48
CA TYR A 192 -16.70 -17.96 6.55
C TYR A 192 -18.07 -17.64 7.13
N ALA A 193 -18.72 -18.59 7.82
CA ALA A 193 -19.98 -18.33 8.49
C ALA A 193 -19.86 -17.20 9.54
N ALA A 194 -18.75 -17.14 10.27
CA ALA A 194 -18.48 -16.07 11.23
C ALA A 194 -18.15 -14.73 10.54
N TYR A 195 -17.42 -14.76 9.42
CA TYR A 195 -17.09 -13.57 8.62
C TYR A 195 -18.34 -12.92 7.97
N PHE A 196 -19.25 -13.73 7.42
CA PHE A 196 -20.46 -13.21 6.75
C PHE A 196 -21.64 -12.96 7.70
N GLY A 197 -21.46 -13.12 9.01
CA GLY A 197 -22.54 -12.85 9.97
C GLY A 197 -23.65 -13.93 10.00
N LEU A 198 -23.38 -15.14 9.51
CA LEU A 198 -24.37 -16.23 9.42
C LEU A 198 -24.57 -16.93 10.76
N PHE A 199 -25.23 -16.25 11.70
CA PHE A 199 -25.38 -16.69 13.09
C PHE A 199 -25.93 -18.13 13.23
N GLN A 200 -26.96 -18.50 12.47
CA GLN A 200 -27.57 -19.83 12.52
C GLN A 200 -26.61 -20.91 12.01
N ALA A 201 -25.83 -20.62 10.97
CA ALA A 201 -24.83 -21.54 10.44
C ALA A 201 -23.68 -21.73 11.42
N VAL A 202 -23.17 -20.65 12.04
CA VAL A 202 -22.17 -20.72 13.11
C VAL A 202 -22.67 -21.58 14.27
N GLN A 203 -23.91 -21.36 14.72
CA GLN A 203 -24.50 -22.15 15.79
C GLN A 203 -24.57 -23.63 15.43
N CYS A 204 -25.08 -23.95 14.24
CA CYS A 204 -25.18 -25.32 13.74
C CYS A 204 -23.82 -26.01 13.69
N LEU A 205 -22.79 -25.35 13.15
CA LEU A 205 -21.44 -25.91 13.07
C LEU A 205 -20.85 -26.19 14.46
N LEU A 206 -21.02 -25.28 15.41
CA LEU A 206 -20.55 -25.46 16.79
C LEU A 206 -21.32 -26.56 17.54
N ASP A 207 -22.63 -26.71 17.28
CA ASP A 207 -23.45 -27.80 17.83
C ASP A 207 -22.99 -29.18 17.33
N HIS A 208 -22.43 -29.23 16.12
CA HIS A 208 -21.86 -30.44 15.51
C HIS A 208 -20.40 -30.71 15.91
N GLY A 209 -19.86 -29.97 16.87
CA GLY A 209 -18.53 -30.20 17.42
C GLY A 209 -17.40 -29.68 16.55
N VAL A 210 -17.66 -28.76 15.61
CA VAL A 210 -16.59 -28.02 14.93
C VAL A 210 -15.84 -27.21 15.99
N ASP A 211 -14.51 -27.31 15.98
CA ASP A 211 -13.66 -26.58 16.93
C ASP A 211 -13.84 -25.06 16.72
N PRO A 212 -14.30 -24.31 17.75
CA PRO A 212 -14.39 -22.85 17.67
C PRO A 212 -13.03 -22.17 17.47
N ASN A 213 -11.93 -22.89 17.71
CA ASN A 213 -10.56 -22.42 17.49
C ASN A 213 -9.96 -22.93 16.18
N SER A 214 -10.77 -23.50 15.27
CA SER A 214 -10.30 -23.94 13.97
C SER A 214 -9.65 -22.81 13.17
N HIS A 215 -8.57 -23.13 12.46
CA HIS A 215 -7.86 -22.20 11.59
C HIS A 215 -8.13 -22.49 10.11
N LEU A 216 -8.19 -21.43 9.30
CA LEU A 216 -8.34 -21.52 7.85
C LEU A 216 -7.06 -22.13 7.24
N GLY A 217 -7.18 -23.27 6.56
CA GLY A 217 -6.04 -24.12 6.15
C GLY A 217 -5.32 -23.71 4.86
N PHE A 218 -4.85 -22.47 4.72
CA PHE A 218 -4.01 -22.09 3.56
C PHE A 218 -2.53 -22.51 3.75
N PRO A 219 -1.85 -23.00 2.70
CA PRO A 219 -0.41 -23.20 2.71
C PRO A 219 0.30 -21.84 2.78
N THR A 220 1.12 -21.66 3.81
CA THR A 220 1.80 -20.40 4.18
C THR A 220 2.99 -20.03 3.27
N GLU A 221 3.19 -20.70 2.14
CA GLU A 221 4.46 -20.64 1.39
C GLU A 221 4.48 -19.66 0.19
N ASP A 222 3.33 -19.22 -0.35
CA ASP A 222 3.28 -18.47 -1.62
C ASP A 222 2.52 -17.12 -1.58
N LEU A 223 2.18 -16.58 -0.41
CA LEU A 223 1.38 -15.36 -0.33
C LEU A 223 2.25 -14.12 -0.06
N ASP A 224 2.45 -13.32 -1.11
CA ASP A 224 2.93 -11.94 -0.97
C ASP A 224 1.99 -11.18 -0.03
N ALA A 225 2.54 -10.71 1.08
CA ALA A 225 1.83 -10.08 2.19
C ALA A 225 1.10 -8.79 1.75
N SER A 226 -0.18 -8.90 1.40
CA SER A 226 -1.08 -7.74 1.37
C SER A 226 -1.63 -7.47 2.77
N GLU A 227 -1.81 -6.19 3.12
CA GLU A 227 -2.21 -5.76 4.48
C GLU A 227 -3.61 -6.25 4.92
N ASP A 228 -4.45 -6.68 3.99
CA ASP A 228 -5.80 -7.20 4.24
C ASP A 228 -5.84 -8.74 4.37
N LEU A 229 -4.74 -9.42 3.99
CA LEU A 229 -4.58 -10.86 4.16
C LEU A 229 -4.35 -11.28 5.62
N CYS A 230 -4.17 -10.35 6.56
CA CYS A 230 -3.87 -10.68 7.95
C CYS A 230 -5.09 -11.15 8.78
N ILE A 231 -6.29 -11.16 8.19
CA ILE A 231 -7.51 -11.64 8.87
C ILE A 231 -7.51 -13.17 9.04
N TYR A 232 -6.55 -13.87 8.42
CA TYR A 232 -6.50 -15.33 8.43
C TYR A 232 -6.30 -15.93 9.82
N GLY A 233 -7.23 -16.80 10.17
CA GLY A 233 -6.93 -17.94 11.01
C GLY A 233 -7.96 -18.24 12.10
N ASN A 234 -8.94 -17.40 12.41
CA ASN A 234 -9.87 -17.78 13.48
C ASN A 234 -11.28 -17.19 13.35
N PRO A 235 -12.34 -17.99 13.54
CA PRO A 235 -13.73 -17.53 13.54
C PRO A 235 -13.99 -16.33 14.47
N LEU A 236 -13.32 -16.28 15.63
CA LEU A 236 -13.47 -15.17 16.56
C LEU A 236 -12.80 -13.88 16.05
N CYS A 237 -11.63 -13.98 15.39
CA CYS A 237 -10.97 -12.82 14.80
C CYS A 237 -11.80 -12.19 13.67
N VAL A 238 -12.35 -13.00 12.76
CA VAL A 238 -13.22 -12.47 11.68
C VAL A 238 -14.52 -11.89 12.20
N ALA A 239 -15.17 -12.55 13.16
CA ALA A 239 -16.38 -12.01 13.77
C ALA A 239 -16.08 -10.70 14.51
N ALA A 240 -14.91 -10.59 15.13
CA ALA A 240 -14.47 -9.38 15.82
C ALA A 240 -14.22 -8.21 14.85
N TYR A 241 -13.55 -8.48 13.74
CA TYR A 241 -13.32 -7.52 12.65
C TYR A 241 -14.63 -6.99 12.07
N GLN A 242 -15.58 -7.89 11.80
CA GLN A 242 -16.89 -7.55 11.21
C GLN A 242 -17.87 -6.91 12.18
N GLY A 243 -17.55 -6.90 13.48
CA GLY A 243 -18.43 -6.34 14.50
C GLY A 243 -19.60 -7.24 14.87
N GLU A 244 -19.54 -8.52 14.54
CA GLU A 244 -20.59 -9.51 14.80
C GLU A 244 -20.62 -9.91 16.27
N THR A 245 -21.03 -8.99 17.14
CA THR A 245 -20.98 -9.13 18.60
C THR A 245 -21.75 -10.35 19.10
N LYS A 246 -22.85 -10.74 18.43
CA LYS A 246 -23.63 -11.94 18.77
C LYS A 246 -22.86 -13.22 18.47
N ILE A 247 -22.18 -13.28 17.32
CA ILE A 247 -21.34 -14.41 16.92
C ILE A 247 -20.12 -14.52 17.83
N CYS A 248 -19.44 -13.40 18.12
CA CYS A 248 -18.34 -13.36 19.09
C CYS A 248 -18.76 -13.95 20.45
N LYS A 249 -19.93 -13.52 20.95
CA LYS A 249 -20.48 -14.02 22.21
C LYS A 249 -20.81 -15.52 22.16
N LEU A 250 -21.29 -16.02 21.03
CA LEU A 250 -21.57 -17.44 20.83
C LEU A 250 -20.26 -18.25 20.81
N LEU A 251 -19.28 -17.82 20.02
CA LEU A 251 -17.96 -18.46 19.92
C LEU A 251 -17.27 -18.55 21.29
N LEU A 252 -17.22 -17.44 22.04
CA LEU A 252 -16.65 -17.42 23.40
C LEU A 252 -17.37 -18.39 24.35
N ARG A 253 -18.71 -18.46 24.30
CA ARG A 253 -19.49 -19.42 25.09
C ARG A 253 -19.21 -20.88 24.74
N ARG A 254 -18.78 -21.15 23.50
CA ARG A 254 -18.44 -22.49 23.01
C ARG A 254 -16.95 -22.84 23.20
N GLY A 255 -16.17 -21.98 23.83
CA GLY A 255 -14.76 -22.24 24.15
C GLY A 255 -13.76 -21.69 23.14
N ALA A 256 -14.15 -20.71 22.31
CA ALA A 256 -13.17 -19.93 21.55
C ALA A 256 -12.19 -19.24 22.52
N SER A 257 -10.90 -19.33 22.23
CA SER A 257 -9.84 -18.64 22.96
C SER A 257 -9.95 -17.15 22.72
N ILE A 258 -10.14 -16.39 23.79
CA ILE A 258 -10.39 -14.94 23.73
C ILE A 258 -9.19 -14.15 23.20
N ASP A 259 -7.98 -14.64 23.48
CA ASP A 259 -6.71 -14.08 23.03
C ASP A 259 -6.06 -15.02 22.00
N VAL A 260 -6.87 -15.65 21.13
CA VAL A 260 -6.31 -16.45 20.03
C VAL A 260 -5.41 -15.58 19.16
N GLU A 261 -4.18 -16.02 18.98
CA GLU A 261 -3.20 -15.34 18.15
C GLU A 261 -3.38 -15.79 16.68
N GLY A 262 -3.60 -14.83 15.78
CA GLY A 262 -3.49 -15.06 14.34
C GLY A 262 -2.04 -15.33 13.90
N LEU A 263 -1.82 -15.51 12.59
CA LEU A 263 -0.48 -15.81 12.03
C LEU A 263 0.58 -14.75 12.35
N ASP A 264 0.16 -13.51 12.58
CA ASP A 264 1.00 -12.38 12.96
C ASP A 264 0.84 -11.98 14.44
N LYS A 265 0.34 -12.88 15.28
CA LYS A 265 0.07 -12.64 16.70
C LYS A 265 -1.01 -11.59 16.99
N ARG A 266 -1.84 -11.21 16.01
CA ARG A 266 -3.01 -10.35 16.23
C ARG A 266 -4.15 -11.11 16.90
N THR A 267 -4.71 -10.50 17.94
CA THR A 267 -5.82 -11.04 18.73
C THR A 267 -7.17 -10.47 18.28
N PRO A 268 -8.31 -11.09 18.64
CA PRO A 268 -9.63 -10.59 18.27
C PRO A 268 -9.88 -9.13 18.66
N ILE A 269 -9.38 -8.70 19.82
CA ILE A 269 -9.56 -7.31 20.28
C ILE A 269 -8.81 -6.32 19.38
N TRP A 270 -7.64 -6.70 18.86
CA TRP A 270 -6.89 -5.88 17.91
C TRP A 270 -7.68 -5.65 16.62
N PHE A 271 -8.29 -6.72 16.06
CA PHE A 271 -9.09 -6.61 14.84
C PHE A 271 -10.35 -5.77 15.05
N ALA A 272 -11.05 -5.96 16.18
CA ALA A 272 -12.19 -5.14 16.54
C ALA A 272 -11.80 -3.67 16.71
N ALA A 273 -10.64 -3.39 17.31
CA ALA A 273 -10.15 -2.02 17.49
C ALA A 273 -9.76 -1.35 16.17
N ARG A 274 -9.06 -2.07 15.27
CA ARG A 274 -8.74 -1.60 13.90
C ARG A 274 -9.99 -1.24 13.10
N ALA A 275 -11.03 -2.07 13.19
CA ALA A 275 -12.27 -1.87 12.46
C ALA A 275 -13.25 -0.90 13.15
N GLY A 276 -12.93 -0.39 14.35
CA GLY A 276 -13.80 0.55 15.07
C GLY A 276 -15.05 -0.10 15.67
N GLN A 277 -15.01 -1.40 15.93
CA GLN A 277 -16.16 -2.18 16.42
C GLN A 277 -16.32 -2.03 17.93
N THR A 278 -16.70 -0.83 18.37
CA THR A 278 -16.80 -0.41 19.78
C THR A 278 -17.56 -1.41 20.67
N SER A 279 -18.71 -1.91 20.21
CA SER A 279 -19.53 -2.89 20.94
C SER A 279 -18.81 -4.23 21.13
N THR A 280 -18.05 -4.66 20.13
CA THR A 280 -17.31 -5.92 20.17
C THR A 280 -16.04 -5.79 21.01
N VAL A 281 -15.33 -4.66 20.94
CA VAL A 281 -14.22 -4.34 21.86
C VAL A 281 -14.71 -4.37 23.31
N HIS A 282 -15.85 -3.74 23.61
CA HIS A 282 -16.44 -3.76 24.94
C HIS A 282 -16.80 -5.18 25.41
N LEU A 283 -17.37 -6.00 24.52
CA LEU A 283 -17.68 -7.41 24.83
C LEU A 283 -16.42 -8.21 25.15
N LEU A 284 -15.37 -8.06 24.35
CA LEU A 284 -14.11 -8.80 24.49
C LEU A 284 -13.41 -8.41 25.80
N LEU A 285 -13.27 -7.12 26.10
CA LEU A 285 -12.70 -6.64 27.36
C LEU A 285 -13.48 -7.14 28.57
N LYS A 286 -14.81 -7.05 28.52
CA LYS A 286 -15.69 -7.58 29.58
C LYS A 286 -15.56 -9.10 29.77
N SER A 287 -15.18 -9.81 28.71
CA SER A 287 -14.97 -11.26 28.74
C SER A 287 -13.55 -11.66 29.16
N GLY A 288 -12.69 -10.69 29.47
CA GLY A 288 -11.33 -10.91 29.96
C GLY A 288 -10.23 -10.87 28.91
N ALA A 289 -10.49 -10.29 27.73
CA ALA A 289 -9.46 -10.13 26.70
C ALA A 289 -8.31 -9.25 27.23
N ARG A 290 -7.08 -9.59 26.86
CA ARG A 290 -5.92 -8.76 27.20
C ARG A 290 -5.99 -7.44 26.45
N ILE A 291 -6.00 -6.33 27.19
CA ILE A 291 -6.14 -4.99 26.62
C ILE A 291 -4.93 -4.58 25.78
N ASP A 292 -3.73 -4.92 26.24
CA ASP A 292 -2.45 -4.67 25.57
C ASP A 292 -1.96 -5.93 24.86
N ALA A 293 -2.86 -6.63 24.16
CA ALA A 293 -2.47 -7.73 23.30
C ALA A 293 -1.72 -7.17 22.08
N GLY A 294 -0.44 -6.85 22.29
CA GLY A 294 0.49 -6.34 21.28
C GLY A 294 0.59 -7.32 20.12
N ALA A 295 0.52 -6.81 18.90
CA ALA A 295 0.37 -7.66 17.73
C ALA A 295 1.20 -7.23 16.53
N GLY A 296 1.59 -8.22 15.72
CA GLY A 296 2.36 -8.04 14.50
C GLY A 296 3.87 -7.91 14.74
N THR A 297 4.59 -7.71 13.64
CA THR A 297 6.04 -7.45 13.60
C THR A 297 6.44 -6.11 14.23
N GLU A 298 5.48 -5.22 14.51
CA GLU A 298 5.69 -3.88 15.06
C GLU A 298 5.19 -3.72 16.52
N GLU A 299 4.64 -4.77 17.15
CA GLU A 299 4.02 -4.70 18.49
C GLU A 299 3.01 -3.55 18.63
N TRP A 300 2.05 -3.50 17.70
CA TRP A 300 0.99 -2.49 17.74
C TRP A 300 0.18 -2.59 19.04
N THR A 301 -0.03 -1.47 19.72
CA THR A 301 -0.94 -1.39 20.85
C THR A 301 -2.39 -1.27 20.36
N THR A 302 -3.34 -1.88 21.07
CA THR A 302 -4.77 -1.80 20.71
C THR A 302 -5.29 -0.37 20.75
N LEU A 303 -4.76 0.47 21.65
CA LEU A 303 -5.03 1.90 21.69
C LEU A 303 -4.42 2.63 20.47
N GLY A 304 -3.18 2.29 20.11
CA GLY A 304 -2.48 2.88 18.97
C GLY A 304 -3.15 2.59 17.62
N VAL A 305 -3.63 1.36 17.40
CA VAL A 305 -4.37 1.02 16.16
C VAL A 305 -5.71 1.73 16.10
N ALA A 306 -6.45 1.84 17.22
CA ALA A 306 -7.67 2.65 17.27
C ALA A 306 -7.36 4.13 16.98
N ALA A 307 -6.20 4.63 17.44
CA ALA A 307 -5.75 5.99 17.21
C ALA A 307 -5.41 6.28 15.73
N LEU A 308 -4.72 5.34 15.08
CA LEU A 308 -4.38 5.42 13.66
C LEU A 308 -5.64 5.46 12.78
N TRP A 309 -6.60 4.57 13.03
CA TRP A 309 -7.78 4.41 12.18
C TRP A 309 -8.95 5.35 12.50
N GLY A 310 -8.79 6.24 13.50
CA GLY A 310 -9.76 7.30 13.76
C GLY A 310 -10.91 6.94 14.71
N HIS A 311 -10.79 5.87 15.50
CA HIS A 311 -11.89 5.29 16.27
C HIS A 311 -11.95 5.82 17.71
N LEU A 312 -12.39 7.07 17.88
CA LEU A 312 -12.42 7.75 19.19
C LEU A 312 -13.23 7.01 20.26
N ASP A 313 -14.41 6.49 19.93
CA ASP A 313 -15.26 5.79 20.90
C ASP A 313 -14.62 4.48 21.38
N THR A 314 -13.93 3.78 20.47
CA THR A 314 -13.11 2.61 20.81
C THR A 314 -11.98 3.00 21.77
N MET A 315 -11.26 4.10 21.51
CA MET A 315 -10.21 4.58 22.40
C MET A 315 -10.75 4.90 23.80
N ARG A 316 -11.93 5.54 23.90
CA ARG A 316 -12.58 5.82 25.19
C ARG A 316 -12.78 4.53 25.99
N ILE A 317 -13.34 3.50 25.36
CA ILE A 317 -13.55 2.20 26.03
C ILE A 317 -12.23 1.58 26.44
N LEU A 318 -11.20 1.61 25.59
CA LEU A 318 -9.88 1.06 25.94
C LEU A 318 -9.28 1.78 27.17
N VAL A 319 -9.30 3.11 27.19
CA VAL A 319 -8.79 3.88 28.33
C VAL A 319 -9.63 3.64 29.60
N ASP A 320 -10.97 3.56 29.48
CA ASP A 320 -11.86 3.25 30.61
C ASP A 320 -11.58 1.88 31.24
N TYR A 321 -11.11 0.91 30.45
CA TYR A 321 -10.67 -0.41 30.92
C TYR A 321 -9.19 -0.46 31.34
N GLY A 322 -8.49 0.68 31.35
CA GLY A 322 -7.14 0.82 31.88
C GLY A 322 -6.01 0.61 30.86
N ALA A 323 -6.26 0.81 29.56
CA ALA A 323 -5.18 0.80 28.56
C ALA A 323 -4.14 1.89 28.89
N ASP A 324 -2.86 1.55 28.78
CA ASP A 324 -1.79 2.53 28.97
C ASP A 324 -1.74 3.51 27.78
N VAL A 325 -2.06 4.78 28.08
CA VAL A 325 -2.11 5.89 27.12
C VAL A 325 -0.73 6.15 26.49
N ASN A 326 0.34 5.84 27.22
CA ASN A 326 1.72 6.07 26.81
C ASN A 326 2.42 4.77 26.36
N ALA A 327 1.68 3.69 26.14
CA ALA A 327 2.24 2.46 25.59
C ALA A 327 2.87 2.72 24.22
N ILE A 328 4.08 2.18 24.04
CA ILE A 328 4.90 2.35 22.85
C ILE A 328 4.93 1.09 22.00
N THR A 329 5.04 1.26 20.69
CA THR A 329 5.37 0.17 19.76
C THR A 329 6.89 -0.06 19.66
N TYR A 330 7.36 -1.03 18.88
CA TYR A 330 8.80 -1.18 18.59
C TYR A 330 9.42 0.05 17.92
N ALA A 331 8.60 0.82 17.20
CA ALA A 331 9.04 2.08 16.62
C ALA A 331 9.02 3.25 17.62
N GLU A 332 8.79 2.97 18.91
CA GLU A 332 8.60 3.97 19.98
C GLU A 332 7.41 4.92 19.70
N ASN A 333 6.45 4.52 18.85
CA ASN A 333 5.26 5.34 18.58
C ASN A 333 4.23 5.12 19.69
N THR A 334 3.64 6.22 20.18
CA THR A 334 2.46 6.18 21.08
C THR A 334 1.17 6.35 20.28
N ALA A 335 0.01 6.14 20.93
CA ALA A 335 -1.28 6.49 20.34
C ALA A 335 -1.35 7.99 19.94
N LEU A 336 -0.68 8.87 20.69
CA LEU A 336 -0.62 10.30 20.39
C LEU A 336 0.18 10.58 19.12
N THR A 337 1.29 9.86 18.90
CA THR A 337 2.10 9.96 17.69
C THR A 337 1.27 9.61 16.44
N TRP A 338 0.51 8.50 16.49
CA TRP A 338 -0.36 8.10 15.38
C TRP A 338 -1.51 9.07 15.13
N ALA A 339 -2.18 9.54 16.19
CA ALA A 339 -3.23 10.54 16.06
C ALA A 339 -2.71 11.85 15.44
N ALA A 340 -1.48 12.26 15.77
CA ALA A 340 -0.83 13.43 15.19
C ALA A 340 -0.44 13.23 13.71
N GLN A 341 0.11 12.07 13.38
CA GLN A 341 0.45 11.71 12.01
C GLN A 341 -0.78 11.70 11.09
N GLU A 342 -1.92 11.23 11.58
CA GLU A 342 -3.17 11.17 10.81
C GLU A 342 -4.03 12.45 10.93
N GLY A 343 -3.53 13.48 11.63
CA GLY A 343 -4.21 14.78 11.74
C GLY A 343 -5.54 14.72 12.52
N ARG A 344 -5.66 13.82 13.51
CA ARG A 344 -6.90 13.55 14.24
C ARG A 344 -7.03 14.40 15.50
N CYS A 345 -7.35 15.69 15.36
CA CYS A 345 -7.42 16.67 16.46
C CYS A 345 -8.24 16.22 17.68
N ASN A 346 -9.42 15.62 17.47
CA ASN A 346 -10.30 15.19 18.56
C ASN A 346 -9.68 14.07 19.40
N MET A 347 -8.85 13.23 18.77
CA MET A 347 -8.18 12.10 19.43
C MET A 347 -6.91 12.58 20.14
N ILE A 348 -6.16 13.51 19.55
CA ILE A 348 -5.08 14.23 20.23
C ILE A 348 -5.61 14.87 21.52
N ARG A 349 -6.72 15.60 21.45
CA ARG A 349 -7.33 16.24 22.63
C ARG A 349 -7.68 15.21 23.71
N PHE A 350 -8.37 14.14 23.32
CA PHE A 350 -8.73 13.07 24.25
C PHE A 350 -7.50 12.41 24.90
N LEU A 351 -6.47 12.08 24.13
CA LEU A 351 -5.25 11.46 24.65
C LEU A 351 -4.52 12.38 25.63
N LEU A 352 -4.42 13.67 25.31
CA LEU A 352 -3.79 14.66 26.20
C LEU A 352 -4.60 14.86 27.48
N ASP A 353 -5.94 14.90 27.40
CA ASP A 353 -6.82 14.94 28.57
C ASP A 353 -6.66 13.70 29.47
N CYS A 354 -6.27 12.56 28.88
CA CYS A 354 -5.95 11.31 29.57
C CYS A 354 -4.49 11.20 30.04
N GLY A 355 -3.67 12.25 29.88
CA GLY A 355 -2.28 12.28 30.36
C GLY A 355 -1.25 11.67 29.41
N ALA A 356 -1.51 11.69 28.10
CA ALA A 356 -0.50 11.36 27.10
C ALA A 356 0.70 12.31 27.18
N ASP A 357 1.91 11.79 27.04
CA ASP A 357 3.14 12.57 26.98
C ASP A 357 3.26 13.30 25.63
N VAL A 358 3.06 14.61 25.66
CA VAL A 358 3.10 15.50 24.49
C VAL A 358 4.47 15.54 23.81
N GLU A 359 5.54 15.17 24.52
CA GLU A 359 6.93 15.25 24.03
C GLU A 359 7.52 13.89 23.64
N HIS A 360 6.78 12.78 23.79
CA HIS A 360 7.34 11.44 23.56
C HIS A 360 7.87 11.27 22.13
N PRO A 361 9.19 11.11 21.92
CA PRO A 361 9.75 10.95 20.58
C PRO A 361 9.69 9.47 20.15
N ASN A 362 9.38 9.22 18.88
CA ASN A 362 9.52 7.89 18.31
C ASN A 362 11.00 7.54 18.03
N ASN A 363 11.26 6.37 17.44
CA ASN A 363 12.62 5.88 17.19
C ASN A 363 13.40 6.73 16.15
N ARG A 364 12.71 7.58 15.40
CA ARG A 364 13.30 8.60 14.49
C ARG A 364 13.51 9.94 15.18
N GLY A 365 13.18 10.06 16.47
CA GLY A 365 13.19 11.32 17.22
C GLY A 365 12.03 12.24 16.83
N GLU A 366 10.98 11.74 16.19
CA GLU A 366 9.82 12.55 15.79
C GLU A 366 8.86 12.64 16.99
N THR A 367 8.67 13.85 17.52
CA THR A 367 7.63 14.12 18.53
C THR A 367 6.26 14.25 17.86
N PRO A 368 5.14 14.16 18.61
CA PRO A 368 3.81 14.35 18.06
C PRO A 368 3.66 15.65 17.26
N LEU A 369 4.31 16.74 17.69
CA LEU A 369 4.33 18.00 16.97
C LEU A 369 5.03 17.90 15.60
N ILE A 370 6.14 17.17 15.52
CA ILE A 370 6.85 16.92 14.25
C ILE A 370 5.96 16.09 13.31
N CYS A 371 5.28 15.05 13.82
CA CYS A 371 4.34 14.25 13.04
C CYS A 371 3.15 15.07 12.52
N ALA A 372 2.55 15.93 13.36
CA ALA A 372 1.49 16.84 12.95
C ALA A 372 1.95 17.86 11.90
N ALA A 373 3.19 18.32 11.99
CA ALA A 373 3.77 19.22 10.99
C ALA A 373 4.01 18.51 9.65
N MET A 374 4.40 17.22 9.67
CA MET A 374 4.56 16.39 8.48
C MET A 374 3.22 16.07 7.79
N SER A 375 2.12 15.97 8.54
CA SER A 375 0.79 15.67 8.02
C SER A 375 0.06 16.91 7.46
N GLY A 376 0.58 18.11 7.73
CA GLY A 376 0.00 19.35 7.21
C GLY A 376 -1.21 19.84 8.02
N ASN A 377 -1.44 19.30 9.21
CA ASN A 377 -2.62 19.62 10.00
C ASN A 377 -2.37 20.79 10.98
N VAL A 378 -2.82 21.99 10.60
CA VAL A 378 -2.67 23.24 11.36
C VAL A 378 -3.32 23.18 12.74
N ASP A 379 -4.49 22.56 12.84
CA ASP A 379 -5.24 22.45 14.09
C ASP A 379 -4.52 21.53 15.10
N CYS A 380 -3.96 20.41 14.63
CA CYS A 380 -3.12 19.53 15.46
C CYS A 380 -1.87 20.25 15.95
N VAL A 381 -1.18 20.97 15.08
CA VAL A 381 0.01 21.77 15.45
C VAL A 381 -0.34 22.81 16.52
N THR A 382 -1.47 23.49 16.35
CA THR A 382 -1.96 24.48 17.31
C THR A 382 -2.28 23.84 18.66
N LEU A 383 -3.07 22.76 18.65
CA LEU A 383 -3.47 22.04 19.85
C LEU A 383 -2.27 21.49 20.62
N LEU A 384 -1.32 20.84 19.93
CA LEU A 384 -0.12 20.30 20.57
C LEU A 384 0.72 21.43 21.18
N ARG A 385 0.86 22.56 20.50
CA ARG A 385 1.58 23.72 21.04
C ARG A 385 0.88 24.32 22.26
N GLU A 386 -0.44 24.44 22.25
CA GLU A 386 -1.23 24.89 23.41
C GLU A 386 -1.04 23.98 24.63
N GLN A 387 -0.78 22.69 24.40
CA GLN A 387 -0.49 21.68 25.42
C GLN A 387 1.00 21.59 25.78
N GLY A 388 1.82 22.56 25.35
CA GLY A 388 3.21 22.69 25.77
C GLY A 388 4.25 22.06 24.85
N ALA A 389 3.87 21.57 23.65
CA ALA A 389 4.81 20.93 22.74
C ALA A 389 6.00 21.85 22.38
N ASN A 390 7.21 21.28 22.36
CA ASN A 390 8.45 22.00 22.09
C ASN A 390 8.70 22.19 20.59
N LEU A 391 8.65 23.44 20.14
CA LEU A 391 8.94 23.81 18.74
C LEU A 391 10.39 23.55 18.33
N ALA A 392 11.31 23.46 19.30
CA ALA A 392 12.73 23.20 19.08
C ALA A 392 13.12 21.71 19.15
N ALA A 393 12.14 20.81 19.29
CA ALA A 393 12.39 19.37 19.21
C ALA A 393 13.01 18.99 17.86
N ARG A 394 13.88 17.97 17.85
CA ARG A 394 14.69 17.60 16.68
C ARG A 394 14.60 16.10 16.40
N THR A 395 14.49 15.76 15.13
CA THR A 395 14.62 14.38 14.68
C THR A 395 16.03 13.84 14.91
N ARG A 396 16.14 12.54 15.18
CA ARG A 396 17.40 11.85 15.49
C ARG A 396 18.34 11.77 14.29
N ALA A 397 17.80 11.51 13.10
CA ALA A 397 18.62 11.29 11.90
C ALA A 397 19.18 12.59 11.30
N THR A 398 18.33 13.61 11.16
CA THR A 398 18.68 14.84 10.44
C THR A 398 18.77 16.07 11.33
N GLY A 399 18.34 16.01 12.59
CA GLY A 399 18.27 17.18 13.46
C GLY A 399 17.15 18.15 13.07
N SER A 400 16.22 17.73 12.22
CA SER A 400 15.18 18.59 11.67
C SER A 400 14.12 18.92 12.72
N THR A 401 13.68 20.18 12.75
CA THR A 401 12.53 20.63 13.57
C THR A 401 11.19 20.39 12.85
N SER A 402 10.08 20.67 13.52
CA SER A 402 8.74 20.65 12.90
C SER A 402 8.65 21.58 11.69
N LEU A 403 9.31 22.74 11.74
CA LEU A 403 9.33 23.71 10.63
C LEU A 403 10.06 23.15 9.40
N HIS A 404 11.22 22.50 9.58
CA HIS A 404 11.92 21.83 8.48
C HIS A 404 11.00 20.79 7.82
N LYS A 405 10.29 19.99 8.62
CA LYS A 405 9.40 18.96 8.09
C LYS A 405 8.18 19.51 7.37
N ALA A 406 7.60 20.61 7.86
CA ALA A 406 6.52 21.30 7.15
C ALA A 406 7.00 21.87 5.81
N VAL A 407 8.21 22.45 5.78
CA VAL A 407 8.86 22.97 4.56
C VAL A 407 9.14 21.88 3.54
N GLN A 408 9.77 20.77 3.96
CA GLN A 408 10.08 19.62 3.09
C GLN A 408 8.82 19.01 2.44
N ARG A 409 7.65 19.21 3.05
CA ARG A 409 6.36 18.70 2.56
C ARG A 409 5.51 19.75 1.83
N GLY A 410 5.94 21.02 1.78
CA GLY A 410 5.18 22.10 1.16
C GLY A 410 3.90 22.48 1.91
N HIS A 411 3.85 22.26 3.23
CA HIS A 411 2.64 22.53 4.03
C HIS A 411 2.55 23.99 4.46
N TYR A 412 2.23 24.88 3.51
CA TYR A 412 2.30 26.34 3.68
C TYR A 412 1.59 26.88 4.91
N ALA A 413 0.35 26.45 5.15
CA ALA A 413 -0.44 26.92 6.29
C ALA A 413 0.18 26.48 7.63
N VAL A 414 0.86 25.33 7.67
CA VAL A 414 1.61 24.87 8.85
C VAL A 414 2.89 25.69 9.02
N ILE A 415 3.59 26.03 7.94
CA ILE A 415 4.79 26.88 7.96
C ILE A 415 4.45 28.24 8.59
N GLU A 416 3.42 28.93 8.07
CA GLU A 416 2.91 30.19 8.62
C GLU A 416 2.53 30.03 10.09
N LYS A 417 1.78 28.98 10.42
CA LYS A 417 1.33 28.75 11.80
C LYS A 417 2.49 28.52 12.76
N LEU A 418 3.49 27.72 12.38
CA LEU A 418 4.66 27.45 13.23
C LEU A 418 5.45 28.73 13.49
N VAL A 419 5.71 29.55 12.46
CA VAL A 419 6.40 30.83 12.62
C VAL A 419 5.58 31.80 13.49
N HIS A 420 4.26 31.86 13.31
CA HIS A 420 3.37 32.63 14.19
C HIS A 420 3.37 32.13 15.64
N LEU A 421 3.59 30.84 15.87
CA LEU A 421 3.77 30.24 17.19
C LEU A 421 5.20 30.43 17.75
N HIS A 422 6.04 31.21 17.07
CA HIS A 422 7.43 31.52 17.39
C HIS A 422 8.39 30.33 17.22
N ALA A 423 8.14 29.46 16.23
CA ALA A 423 9.17 28.53 15.78
C ALA A 423 10.31 29.31 15.13
N ASP A 424 11.54 28.94 15.48
CA ASP A 424 12.73 29.59 14.95
C ASP A 424 12.92 29.24 13.46
N ILE A 425 12.68 30.23 12.60
CA ILE A 425 12.86 30.12 11.13
C ILE A 425 14.31 29.91 10.72
N GLU A 426 15.25 30.18 11.64
CA GLU A 426 16.69 30.14 11.42
C GLU A 426 17.37 28.92 12.04
N SER A 427 16.59 28.02 12.65
CA SER A 427 17.10 26.83 13.33
C SER A 427 17.87 25.93 12.36
N PRO A 428 19.13 25.55 12.63
CA PRO A 428 19.90 24.67 11.75
C PRO A 428 19.61 23.19 12.02
N ASP A 429 19.61 22.34 11.00
CA ASP A 429 19.64 20.87 11.13
C ASP A 429 21.06 20.33 11.43
N HIS A 430 21.29 19.02 11.42
CA HIS A 430 22.62 18.41 11.68
C HIS A 430 23.68 18.72 10.61
N LYS A 431 23.31 19.32 9.48
CA LYS A 431 24.19 19.79 8.42
C LYS A 431 24.25 21.31 8.35
N GLY A 432 23.78 22.00 9.40
CA GLY A 432 23.71 23.47 9.40
C GLY A 432 22.60 24.03 8.51
N ARG A 433 21.80 23.18 7.84
CA ARG A 433 20.80 23.64 6.88
C ARG A 433 19.63 24.23 7.63
N ARG A 434 19.20 25.41 7.20
CA ARG A 434 18.01 26.10 7.71
C ARG A 434 16.77 25.69 6.92
N PRO A 435 15.54 25.93 7.41
CA PRO A 435 14.31 25.65 6.67
C PRO A 435 14.33 26.12 5.21
N LEU A 436 14.90 27.30 4.89
CA LEU A 436 15.04 27.78 3.51
C LEU A 436 15.77 26.79 2.58
N HIS A 437 16.77 26.06 3.09
CA HIS A 437 17.55 25.08 2.32
C HIS A 437 16.77 23.80 1.98
N ASP A 438 15.66 23.56 2.67
CA ASP A 438 14.81 22.37 2.48
C ASP A 438 13.62 22.64 1.53
N ALA A 439 13.44 23.90 1.08
CA ALA A 439 12.33 24.28 0.21
C ALA A 439 12.44 23.64 -1.18
N SER A 440 11.34 23.06 -1.67
CA SER A 440 11.29 22.36 -2.95
C SER A 440 10.70 23.16 -4.11
N ASP A 441 9.99 24.26 -3.82
CA ASP A 441 9.22 25.03 -4.79
C ASP A 441 9.29 26.54 -4.51
N GLU A 442 9.03 27.34 -5.54
CA GLU A 442 9.13 28.80 -5.48
C GLU A 442 8.21 29.42 -4.42
N TYR A 443 7.03 28.84 -4.19
CA TYR A 443 6.07 29.40 -3.24
C TYR A 443 6.57 29.23 -1.80
N THR A 444 7.08 28.05 -1.45
CA THR A 444 7.72 27.82 -0.15
C THR A 444 8.90 28.76 0.08
N VAL A 445 9.75 28.95 -0.93
CA VAL A 445 10.90 29.86 -0.86
C VAL A 445 10.42 31.29 -0.59
N LYS A 446 9.45 31.76 -1.38
CA LYS A 446 8.88 33.11 -1.23
C LYS A 446 8.28 33.30 0.16
N LEU A 447 7.49 32.33 0.63
CA LEU A 447 6.86 32.37 1.93
C LEU A 447 7.89 32.48 3.06
N LEU A 448 8.95 31.66 3.05
CA LEU A 448 9.99 31.72 4.07
C LEU A 448 10.73 33.07 4.07
N LEU A 449 11.02 33.63 2.90
CA LEU A 449 11.65 34.95 2.78
C LEU A 449 10.72 36.07 3.28
N GLU A 450 9.42 36.00 2.98
CA GLU A 450 8.41 36.95 3.51
C GLU A 450 8.24 36.83 5.03
N LEU A 451 8.43 35.63 5.58
CA LEU A 451 8.44 35.36 7.01
C LEU A 451 9.77 35.73 7.70
N GLY A 452 10.76 36.24 6.95
CA GLY A 452 12.01 36.78 7.47
C GLY A 452 13.18 35.80 7.52
N ALA A 453 13.15 34.71 6.75
CA ALA A 453 14.30 33.83 6.59
C ALA A 453 15.51 34.58 5.99
N ASP A 454 16.70 34.34 6.52
CA ASP A 454 17.94 34.91 5.98
C ASP A 454 18.27 34.27 4.62
N VAL A 455 18.16 35.07 3.55
CA VAL A 455 18.48 34.66 2.17
C VAL A 455 19.94 34.23 2.00
N ASN A 456 20.85 34.71 2.86
CA ASN A 456 22.28 34.44 2.82
C ASN A 456 22.73 33.45 3.91
N ALA A 457 21.78 32.81 4.59
CA ALA A 457 22.08 31.74 5.53
C ALA A 457 22.96 30.67 4.89
N ARG A 458 23.96 30.21 5.64
CA ARG A 458 24.92 29.18 5.21
C ARG A 458 24.69 27.87 5.98
N ASP A 459 24.83 26.75 5.29
CA ASP A 459 24.94 25.42 5.89
C ASP A 459 26.37 25.11 6.36
N ASP A 460 26.62 23.90 6.87
CA ASP A 460 27.95 23.50 7.36
C ASP A 460 29.01 23.41 6.25
N ASP A 461 28.58 23.19 5.00
CA ASP A 461 29.45 23.27 3.82
C ASP A 461 29.67 24.73 3.38
N GLY A 462 29.14 25.71 4.11
CA GLY A 462 29.21 27.13 3.79
C GLY A 462 28.30 27.56 2.64
N LYS A 463 27.43 26.67 2.13
CA LYS A 463 26.58 26.94 0.98
C LYS A 463 25.34 27.71 1.40
N THR A 464 25.03 28.75 0.63
CA THR A 464 23.73 29.42 0.69
C THR A 464 22.71 28.71 -0.20
N PHE A 465 21.43 29.01 -0.03
CA PHE A 465 20.40 28.47 -0.91
C PHE A 465 20.60 28.85 -2.38
N LEU A 466 21.23 30.01 -2.66
CA LEU A 466 21.63 30.42 -4.01
C LEU A 466 22.64 29.45 -4.65
N HIS A 467 23.59 28.90 -3.88
CA HIS A 467 24.51 27.86 -4.39
C HIS A 467 23.74 26.62 -4.83
N ILE A 468 22.80 26.18 -4.01
CA ILE A 468 21.99 24.98 -4.26
C ILE A 468 21.11 25.21 -5.50
N SER A 469 20.36 26.31 -5.57
CA SER A 469 19.47 26.62 -6.70
C SER A 469 20.22 26.79 -8.03
N ALA A 470 21.41 27.42 -8.01
CA ALA A 470 22.25 27.55 -9.19
C ALA A 470 22.74 26.17 -9.69
N SER A 471 23.18 25.29 -8.79
CA SER A 471 23.63 23.93 -9.13
C SER A 471 22.50 23.02 -9.65
N GLN A 472 21.26 23.25 -9.20
CA GLN A 472 20.10 22.48 -9.61
C GLN A 472 19.50 22.97 -10.93
N ALA A 473 19.92 24.14 -11.43
CA ALA A 473 19.34 24.85 -12.59
C ALA A 473 17.90 25.32 -12.38
N SER A 474 17.57 25.79 -11.17
CA SER A 474 16.24 26.36 -10.85
C SER A 474 16.23 27.88 -11.10
N GLU A 475 15.93 28.29 -12.34
CA GLU A 475 15.98 29.71 -12.75
C GLU A 475 15.05 30.60 -11.91
N ASP A 476 13.80 30.19 -11.71
CA ASP A 476 12.81 30.98 -10.98
C ASP A 476 13.22 31.18 -9.52
N THR A 477 13.75 30.14 -8.88
CA THR A 477 14.28 30.24 -7.51
C THR A 477 15.49 31.17 -7.45
N VAL A 478 16.44 31.08 -8.39
CA VAL A 478 17.58 32.00 -8.46
C VAL A 478 17.09 33.44 -8.61
N ARG A 479 16.17 33.70 -9.53
CA ARG A 479 15.59 35.03 -9.76
C ARG A 479 14.91 35.58 -8.51
N LEU A 480 14.17 34.73 -7.80
CA LEU A 480 13.52 35.08 -6.55
C LEU A 480 14.54 35.44 -5.47
N LEU A 481 15.56 34.59 -5.24
CA LEU A 481 16.60 34.84 -4.25
C LEU A 481 17.36 36.15 -4.51
N LEU A 482 17.69 36.44 -5.77
CA LEU A 482 18.33 37.69 -6.15
C LEU A 482 17.47 38.92 -5.85
N ARG A 483 16.14 38.83 -6.07
CA ARG A 483 15.20 39.91 -5.70
C ARG A 483 15.16 40.17 -4.20
N TYR A 484 15.37 39.14 -3.39
CA TYR A 484 15.44 39.25 -1.93
C TYR A 484 16.85 39.57 -1.40
N GLY A 485 17.82 39.86 -2.29
CA GLY A 485 19.15 40.33 -1.89
C GLY A 485 20.16 39.21 -1.60
N ALA A 486 20.00 38.04 -2.21
CA ALA A 486 21.03 37.00 -2.18
C ALA A 486 22.37 37.52 -2.72
N ASN A 487 23.44 37.35 -1.97
CA ASN A 487 24.78 37.74 -2.38
C ASN A 487 25.34 36.71 -3.37
N VAL A 488 25.48 37.15 -4.63
CA VAL A 488 26.00 36.35 -5.76
C VAL A 488 27.46 35.94 -5.63
N ASN A 489 28.20 36.53 -4.69
CA ASN A 489 29.62 36.32 -4.47
C ASN A 489 29.93 35.66 -3.12
N GLU A 490 28.92 35.14 -2.39
CA GLU A 490 29.19 34.32 -1.21
C GLU A 490 30.06 33.12 -1.59
N GLU A 491 31.06 32.85 -0.77
CA GLU A 491 31.97 31.71 -0.94
C GLU A 491 31.57 30.57 0.00
N ASP A 492 31.46 29.36 -0.51
CA ASP A 492 31.27 28.15 0.29
C ASP A 492 32.58 27.73 0.99
N SER A 493 32.56 26.61 1.72
CA SER A 493 33.75 26.08 2.41
C SER A 493 34.90 25.73 1.48
N THR A 494 34.63 25.56 0.17
CA THR A 494 35.63 25.32 -0.87
C THR A 494 36.15 26.60 -1.50
N GLY A 495 35.68 27.78 -1.07
CA GLY A 495 35.96 29.07 -1.72
C GLY A 495 35.15 29.28 -3.01
N GLY A 496 34.21 28.37 -3.30
CA GLY A 496 33.41 28.42 -4.52
C GLY A 496 32.21 29.34 -4.34
N THR A 497 31.89 30.11 -5.38
CA THR A 497 30.67 30.94 -5.45
C THR A 497 29.51 30.23 -6.15
N PRO A 498 28.27 30.75 -6.15
CA PRO A 498 27.17 30.17 -6.93
C PRO A 498 27.51 30.00 -8.43
N LEU A 499 28.32 30.89 -9.00
CA LEU A 499 28.80 30.77 -10.37
C LEU A 499 29.80 29.60 -10.56
N HIS A 500 30.62 29.29 -9.55
CA HIS A 500 31.46 28.07 -9.56
C HIS A 500 30.58 26.82 -9.53
N GLY A 501 29.57 26.76 -8.66
CA GLY A 501 28.66 25.61 -8.56
C GLY A 501 27.88 25.37 -9.86
N LEU A 502 27.36 26.43 -10.48
CA LEU A 502 26.69 26.36 -11.79
C LEU A 502 27.61 25.78 -12.87
N THR A 503 28.83 26.30 -12.97
CA THR A 503 29.79 25.91 -14.02
C THR A 503 30.34 24.50 -13.83
N GLU A 504 30.57 24.08 -12.58
CA GLU A 504 30.99 22.72 -12.25
C GLU A 504 29.90 21.68 -12.59
N VAL A 505 28.64 21.94 -12.22
CA VAL A 505 27.54 21.04 -12.55
C VAL A 505 27.27 21.03 -14.06
N LEU A 506 27.36 22.17 -14.72
CA LEU A 506 27.25 22.26 -16.18
C LEU A 506 28.33 21.41 -16.88
N ALA A 507 29.58 21.45 -16.38
CA ALA A 507 30.67 20.62 -16.90
C ALA A 507 30.38 19.12 -16.68
N TRP A 508 29.90 18.73 -15.50
CA TRP A 508 29.57 17.34 -15.14
C TRP A 508 28.34 16.78 -15.87
N ARG A 509 27.21 17.51 -15.91
CA ARG A 509 25.96 17.09 -16.58
C ARG A 509 26.13 16.95 -18.09
N TYR A 510 27.13 17.61 -18.66
CA TYR A 510 27.49 17.46 -20.07
C TYR A 510 27.83 15.99 -20.43
N GLU A 511 28.31 15.17 -19.48
CA GLU A 511 28.80 13.81 -19.75
C GLU A 511 27.77 12.70 -19.50
N LYS A 512 26.63 13.00 -18.86
CA LYS A 512 25.60 12.01 -18.53
C LYS A 512 24.27 12.33 -19.24
N PRO A 513 23.96 11.69 -20.38
CA PRO A 513 22.77 12.01 -21.17
C PRO A 513 21.45 11.73 -20.45
N GLU A 514 21.46 10.82 -19.47
CA GLU A 514 20.29 10.36 -18.70
C GLU A 514 19.86 11.31 -17.55
N GLN A 515 20.65 12.35 -17.25
CA GLN A 515 20.43 13.25 -16.11
C GLN A 515 19.68 14.54 -16.48
N PRO A 516 19.09 15.27 -15.50
CA PRO A 516 18.11 16.32 -15.74
C PRO A 516 18.60 17.40 -16.70
N SER A 517 17.65 17.97 -17.42
CA SER A 517 17.82 19.06 -18.37
C SER A 517 18.82 20.12 -17.89
N ILE A 518 19.86 20.40 -18.69
CA ILE A 518 20.75 21.56 -18.45
C ILE A 518 20.07 22.89 -18.80
N ARG A 519 18.86 22.85 -19.38
CA ARG A 519 18.11 24.04 -19.81
C ARG A 519 17.93 25.00 -18.64
N GLY A 520 18.33 26.24 -18.86
CA GLY A 520 18.26 27.32 -17.90
C GLY A 520 19.63 27.71 -17.34
N SER A 521 20.69 26.95 -17.61
CA SER A 521 22.05 27.29 -17.14
C SER A 521 22.56 28.58 -17.78
N GLU A 522 22.27 28.81 -19.06
CA GLU A 522 22.60 30.10 -19.71
C GLU A 522 21.87 31.27 -19.05
N SER A 523 20.58 31.10 -18.76
CA SER A 523 19.75 32.14 -18.13
C SER A 523 20.23 32.43 -16.70
N ILE A 524 20.54 31.39 -15.92
CA ILE A 524 21.07 31.53 -14.55
C ILE A 524 22.45 32.20 -14.57
N ALA A 525 23.35 31.80 -15.47
CA ALA A 525 24.65 32.46 -15.63
C ALA A 525 24.48 33.95 -15.93
N ARG A 526 23.59 34.28 -16.87
CA ARG A 526 23.25 35.66 -17.21
C ARG A 526 22.70 36.43 -16.00
N LEU A 527 21.76 35.84 -15.27
CA LEU A 527 21.18 36.46 -14.07
C LEU A 527 22.25 36.74 -13.00
N LEU A 528 23.12 35.78 -12.70
CA LEU A 528 24.20 35.95 -11.74
C LEU A 528 25.15 37.07 -12.17
N LEU A 529 25.56 37.08 -13.43
CA LEU A 529 26.47 38.10 -13.98
C LEU A 529 25.84 39.49 -14.00
N GLU A 530 24.56 39.62 -14.40
CA GLU A 530 23.80 40.87 -14.36
C GLU A 530 23.67 41.44 -12.94
N HIS A 531 23.69 40.58 -11.92
CA HIS A 531 23.66 40.96 -10.50
C HIS A 531 25.06 41.09 -9.88
N GLY A 532 26.13 41.08 -10.69
CA GLY A 532 27.49 41.39 -10.25
C GLY A 532 28.30 40.18 -9.77
N ALA A 533 28.01 38.97 -10.26
CA ALA A 533 28.84 37.80 -9.99
C ALA A 533 30.28 38.03 -10.53
N ASN A 534 31.27 37.90 -9.66
CA ASN A 534 32.66 38.15 -9.97
C ASN A 534 33.30 36.90 -10.59
N VAL A 535 33.65 37.01 -11.87
CA VAL A 535 34.29 35.95 -12.67
C VAL A 535 35.76 35.69 -12.31
N HIS A 536 36.35 36.49 -11.41
CA HIS A 536 37.75 36.38 -11.01
C HIS A 536 37.97 35.73 -9.64
N ILE A 537 36.91 35.47 -8.87
CA ILE A 537 37.05 34.78 -7.58
C ILE A 537 37.66 33.41 -7.82
N LYS A 538 38.62 33.05 -6.98
CA LYS A 538 39.32 31.76 -7.03
C LYS A 538 38.90 30.94 -5.83
N ASP A 539 38.51 29.70 -6.08
CA ASP A 539 38.25 28.72 -5.02
C ASP A 539 39.56 28.32 -4.29
N ASN A 540 39.46 27.43 -3.30
CA ASN A 540 40.60 26.91 -2.55
C ASN A 540 41.62 26.16 -3.43
N ALA A 541 41.25 25.73 -4.64
CA ALA A 541 42.16 25.17 -5.63
C ALA A 541 42.76 26.24 -6.56
N GLY A 542 42.48 27.52 -6.34
CA GLY A 542 42.91 28.63 -7.20
C GLY A 542 42.10 28.74 -8.50
N ALA A 543 41.07 27.92 -8.67
CA ALA A 543 40.30 27.82 -9.90
C ALA A 543 39.22 28.92 -9.93
N THR A 544 39.14 29.64 -11.05
CA THR A 544 38.05 30.59 -11.33
C THR A 544 36.81 29.86 -11.88
N PRO A 545 35.64 30.51 -12.02
CA PRO A 545 34.49 29.90 -12.69
C PRO A 545 34.79 29.44 -14.11
N LEU A 546 35.69 30.13 -14.82
CA LEU A 546 36.13 29.69 -16.15
C LEU A 546 36.91 28.37 -16.09
N HIS A 547 37.77 28.18 -15.07
CA HIS A 547 38.46 26.91 -14.86
C HIS A 547 37.48 25.77 -14.60
N LYS A 548 36.42 26.01 -13.82
CA LYS A 548 35.38 24.99 -13.53
C LYS A 548 34.51 24.69 -14.76
N ALA A 549 34.18 25.70 -15.56
CA ALA A 549 33.37 25.53 -16.76
C ALA A 549 34.05 24.61 -17.79
N VAL A 550 35.38 24.64 -17.88
CA VAL A 550 36.15 23.86 -18.86
C VAL A 550 36.87 22.65 -18.25
N GLY A 551 37.10 22.64 -16.94
CA GLY A 551 37.86 21.61 -16.24
C GLY A 551 37.01 20.40 -15.89
N ASN A 552 37.52 19.22 -16.24
CA ASN A 552 36.88 17.95 -15.93
C ASN A 552 37.77 17.10 -15.01
N LYS A 553 37.19 16.56 -13.94
CA LYS A 553 37.71 15.36 -13.26
C LYS A 553 36.79 14.20 -13.65
N THR A 554 37.11 13.48 -14.71
CA THR A 554 36.37 12.25 -15.05
C THR A 554 36.53 11.24 -13.90
N ARG A 555 35.43 10.85 -13.27
CA ARG A 555 35.36 9.53 -12.62
C ARG A 555 35.00 8.54 -13.72
N ASP A 556 35.92 7.64 -14.00
CA ASP A 556 35.92 6.64 -15.07
C ASP A 556 34.53 6.19 -15.56
N GLY A 557 34.32 6.20 -16.89
CA GLY A 557 33.26 5.41 -17.54
C GLY A 557 32.18 6.14 -18.36
N ALA A 558 32.36 7.40 -18.77
CA ALA A 558 31.36 8.08 -19.62
C ALA A 558 31.34 7.47 -21.04
N LEU A 559 30.18 6.91 -21.43
CA LEU A 559 29.89 6.38 -22.76
C LEU A 559 29.86 7.52 -23.79
N ASP A 560 30.63 7.37 -24.85
CA ASP A 560 30.83 8.32 -25.96
C ASP A 560 29.59 8.35 -26.88
N GLN A 561 28.47 8.89 -26.38
CA GLN A 561 27.25 9.10 -27.17
C GLN A 561 27.15 10.55 -27.68
N PRO A 562 26.73 10.78 -28.94
CA PRO A 562 26.62 12.11 -29.52
C PRO A 562 25.56 12.95 -28.80
N LEU A 563 25.98 14.12 -28.33
CA LEU A 563 25.14 15.08 -27.60
C LEU A 563 24.14 15.78 -28.52
N SER A 564 23.02 16.24 -27.94
CA SER A 564 22.10 17.10 -28.67
C SER A 564 22.73 18.48 -28.94
N ILE A 565 22.40 19.06 -30.09
CA ILE A 565 22.87 20.39 -30.53
C ILE A 565 22.57 21.46 -29.48
N ASP A 566 21.40 21.38 -28.83
CA ASP A 566 20.98 22.32 -27.79
C ASP A 566 21.90 22.29 -26.58
N LYS A 567 22.34 21.09 -26.14
CA LYS A 567 23.23 20.95 -24.99
C LYS A 567 24.61 21.56 -25.27
N LYS A 568 25.13 21.35 -26.49
CA LYS A 568 26.39 21.94 -26.94
C LYS A 568 26.30 23.47 -27.02
N ARG A 569 25.18 24.00 -27.53
CA ARG A 569 24.93 25.45 -27.62
C ARG A 569 24.93 26.09 -26.24
N GLU A 570 24.14 25.58 -25.31
CA GLU A 570 23.98 26.16 -23.97
C GLU A 570 25.30 26.14 -23.17
N PHE A 571 26.04 25.04 -23.24
CA PHE A 571 27.37 24.95 -22.64
C PHE A 571 28.33 26.02 -23.20
N GLN A 572 28.39 26.16 -24.53
CA GLN A 572 29.22 27.18 -25.17
C GLN A 572 28.75 28.60 -24.85
N SER A 573 27.45 28.83 -24.73
CA SER A 573 26.88 30.12 -24.33
C SER A 573 27.38 30.55 -22.96
N VAL A 574 27.39 29.66 -21.96
CA VAL A 574 27.84 30.00 -20.60
C VAL A 574 29.33 30.37 -20.58
N ILE A 575 30.19 29.62 -21.27
CA ILE A 575 31.61 29.97 -21.38
C ILE A 575 31.79 31.34 -22.05
N LYS A 576 31.05 31.59 -23.14
CA LYS A 576 31.07 32.88 -23.82
C LYS A 576 30.66 34.02 -22.90
N LEU A 577 29.57 33.86 -22.15
CA LEU A 577 29.10 34.84 -21.18
C LEU A 577 30.15 35.16 -20.11
N ILE A 578 30.82 34.14 -19.57
CA ILE A 578 31.87 34.33 -18.55
C ILE A 578 33.05 35.13 -19.13
N ILE A 579 33.52 34.78 -20.34
CA ILE A 579 34.62 35.50 -21.02
C ILE A 579 34.20 36.93 -21.37
N GLU A 580 32.98 37.13 -21.88
CA GLU A 580 32.44 38.44 -22.25
C GLU A 580 32.23 39.35 -21.03
N ASN A 581 32.09 38.78 -19.83
CA ASN A 581 32.08 39.50 -18.56
C ASN A 581 33.47 39.66 -17.92
N GLY A 582 34.52 39.52 -18.73
CA GLY A 582 35.89 39.90 -18.36
C GLY A 582 36.72 38.80 -17.71
N ALA A 583 36.30 37.53 -17.77
CA ALA A 583 37.11 36.45 -17.18
C ALA A 583 38.50 36.40 -17.82
N ASP A 584 39.53 36.34 -16.97
CA ASP A 584 40.91 36.17 -17.40
C ASP A 584 41.10 34.75 -17.96
N ILE A 585 41.28 34.68 -19.28
CA ILE A 585 41.39 33.44 -20.04
C ILE A 585 42.66 32.64 -19.72
N ASP A 586 43.69 33.31 -19.19
CA ASP A 586 44.99 32.73 -18.85
C ASP A 586 45.25 32.76 -17.34
N ALA A 587 44.21 32.99 -16.52
CA ALA A 587 44.31 32.90 -15.08
C ALA A 587 44.90 31.55 -14.67
N LYS A 588 45.79 31.55 -13.67
CA LYS A 588 46.43 30.31 -13.17
C LYS A 588 45.80 29.84 -11.86
N ASP A 589 45.52 28.55 -11.77
CA ASP A 589 45.13 27.88 -10.54
C ASP A 589 46.33 27.56 -9.63
N THR A 590 46.11 26.83 -8.52
CA THR A 590 47.18 26.45 -7.56
C THR A 590 48.24 25.51 -8.13
N LYS A 591 48.02 24.92 -9.30
CA LYS A 591 48.99 24.09 -10.02
C LYS A 591 49.66 24.85 -11.18
N GLY A 592 49.43 26.16 -11.26
CA GLY A 592 49.88 26.98 -12.38
C GLY A 592 49.12 26.73 -13.68
N ALA A 593 48.08 25.88 -13.67
CA ALA A 593 47.33 25.47 -14.85
C ALA A 593 46.34 26.58 -15.24
N THR A 594 46.25 26.86 -16.55
CA THR A 594 45.24 27.79 -17.10
C THR A 594 43.94 27.04 -17.45
N PRO A 595 42.82 27.73 -17.72
CA PRO A 595 41.62 27.10 -18.26
C PRO A 595 41.90 26.21 -19.47
N LEU A 596 42.83 26.60 -20.35
CA LEU A 596 43.24 25.79 -21.49
C LEU A 596 43.95 24.49 -21.08
N HIS A 597 44.74 24.49 -20.01
CA HIS A 597 45.31 23.26 -19.45
C HIS A 597 44.21 22.35 -18.88
N ASN A 598 43.26 22.92 -18.13
CA ASN A 598 42.18 22.15 -17.51
C ASN A 598 41.21 21.55 -18.54
N ALA A 599 40.99 22.23 -19.67
CA ALA A 599 40.20 21.69 -20.78
C ALA A 599 40.80 20.38 -21.35
N LEU A 600 42.13 20.22 -21.27
CA LEU A 600 42.87 19.10 -21.87
C LEU A 600 43.04 17.89 -20.94
N GLN A 601 42.46 17.90 -19.74
CA GLN A 601 42.58 16.80 -18.77
C GLN A 601 41.66 15.59 -19.10
N SER A 602 40.79 15.66 -20.13
CA SER A 602 39.84 14.58 -20.47
C SER A 602 39.78 14.23 -21.96
N VAL A 603 39.59 12.93 -22.25
CA VAL A 603 39.51 12.35 -23.60
C VAL A 603 38.07 12.33 -24.11
N THR A 604 37.56 13.46 -24.62
CA THR A 604 36.20 13.54 -25.20
C THR A 604 36.15 14.41 -26.46
N GLU A 605 35.15 14.21 -27.33
CA GLU A 605 34.89 15.06 -28.51
C GLU A 605 34.59 16.53 -28.14
N LYS A 606 34.13 16.76 -26.89
CA LYS A 606 33.90 18.09 -26.29
C LYS A 606 35.16 18.95 -26.25
N THR A 607 36.30 18.33 -25.96
CA THR A 607 37.58 19.02 -25.73
C THR A 607 37.97 19.87 -26.92
N GLU A 608 37.71 19.41 -28.15
CA GLU A 608 38.01 20.17 -29.37
C GLU A 608 37.19 21.47 -29.46
N GLY A 609 35.90 21.43 -29.12
CA GLY A 609 35.03 22.61 -29.16
C GLY A 609 35.39 23.64 -28.08
N MET A 610 35.78 23.18 -26.89
CA MET A 610 36.25 24.06 -25.80
C MET A 610 37.57 24.72 -26.13
N VAL A 611 38.53 23.92 -26.60
CA VAL A 611 39.86 24.41 -26.99
C VAL A 611 39.73 25.42 -28.12
N LYS A 612 38.95 25.14 -29.18
CA LYS A 612 38.70 26.12 -30.25
C LYS A 612 38.12 27.43 -29.72
N LEU A 613 37.09 27.34 -28.86
CA LEU A 613 36.48 28.53 -28.27
C LEU A 613 37.47 29.35 -27.42
N LEU A 614 38.30 28.69 -26.61
CA LEU A 614 39.34 29.38 -25.82
C LEU A 614 40.40 30.02 -26.72
N LEU A 615 40.84 29.33 -27.77
CA LEU A 615 41.83 29.85 -28.73
C LEU A 615 41.29 31.02 -29.55
N GLU A 616 40.04 30.95 -30.03
CA GLU A 616 39.34 32.05 -30.69
C GLU A 616 39.21 33.30 -29.81
N ARG A 617 39.35 33.14 -28.49
CA ARG A 617 39.31 34.21 -27.48
C ARG A 617 40.69 34.55 -26.93
N GLY A 618 41.76 34.08 -27.56
CA GLY A 618 43.14 34.48 -27.28
C GLY A 618 43.88 33.69 -26.18
N ALA A 619 43.43 32.48 -25.82
CA ALA A 619 44.11 31.66 -24.82
C ALA A 619 45.57 31.35 -25.20
N ASN A 620 46.50 31.53 -24.25
CA ASN A 620 47.92 31.34 -24.49
C ASN A 620 48.31 29.85 -24.53
N VAL A 621 48.66 29.36 -25.72
CA VAL A 621 49.08 27.98 -25.98
C VAL A 621 50.48 27.62 -25.48
N ASP A 622 51.28 28.61 -25.10
CA ASP A 622 52.66 28.44 -24.65
C ASP A 622 52.81 28.70 -23.14
N SER A 623 51.71 28.98 -22.44
CA SER A 623 51.68 29.06 -20.97
C SER A 623 52.09 27.72 -20.37
N LYS A 624 52.90 27.74 -19.30
CA LYS A 624 53.35 26.55 -18.59
C LYS A 624 52.69 26.44 -17.22
N ASP A 625 52.26 25.23 -16.88
CA ASP A 625 51.88 24.87 -15.52
C ASP A 625 53.11 24.67 -14.61
N ASP A 626 52.90 24.33 -13.34
CA ASP A 626 53.97 24.09 -12.38
C ASP A 626 54.80 22.83 -12.70
N ALA A 627 54.27 21.92 -13.52
CA ALA A 627 54.99 20.77 -14.05
C ALA A 627 55.79 21.12 -15.33
N MET A 628 55.82 22.40 -15.71
CA MET A 628 56.47 22.92 -16.92
C MET A 628 55.88 22.39 -18.23
N LEU A 629 54.66 21.85 -18.19
CA LEU A 629 53.93 21.36 -19.36
C LEU A 629 53.13 22.50 -19.97
N THR A 630 53.18 22.60 -21.29
CA THR A 630 52.27 23.47 -22.06
C THR A 630 50.98 22.73 -22.41
N PRO A 631 49.91 23.44 -22.83
CA PRO A 631 48.74 22.82 -23.44
C PRO A 631 49.08 21.85 -24.58
N LYS A 632 50.11 22.15 -25.38
CA LYS A 632 50.58 21.26 -26.45
C LYS A 632 51.16 19.96 -25.89
N ASP A 633 51.93 20.05 -24.82
CA ASP A 633 52.54 18.88 -24.16
C ASP A 633 51.45 17.99 -23.52
N LEU A 634 50.46 18.60 -22.86
CA LEU A 634 49.31 17.88 -22.31
C LEU A 634 48.48 17.20 -23.40
N ALA A 635 48.20 17.90 -24.51
CA ALA A 635 47.47 17.33 -25.63
C ALA A 635 48.21 16.13 -26.26
N ALA A 636 49.54 16.18 -26.32
CA ALA A 636 50.37 15.07 -26.79
C ALA A 636 50.39 13.90 -25.81
N GLN A 637 50.52 14.17 -24.51
CA GLN A 637 50.53 13.15 -23.46
C GLN A 637 49.24 12.33 -23.44
N HIS A 638 48.09 12.98 -23.69
CA HIS A 638 46.78 12.33 -23.72
C HIS A 638 46.38 11.81 -25.13
N GLY A 639 47.25 11.96 -26.14
CA GLY A 639 47.02 11.40 -27.49
C GLY A 639 46.00 12.16 -28.37
N HIS A 640 45.78 13.44 -28.12
CA HIS A 640 44.79 14.25 -28.85
C HIS A 640 45.30 14.82 -30.19
N GLU A 641 45.53 13.97 -31.19
CA GLU A 641 46.11 14.36 -32.49
C GLU A 641 45.36 15.51 -33.22
N ARG A 642 44.01 15.53 -33.16
CA ARG A 642 43.21 16.61 -33.76
C ARG A 642 43.40 17.93 -33.03
N ILE A 643 43.40 17.91 -31.70
CA ILE A 643 43.58 19.11 -30.88
C ILE A 643 45.02 19.62 -30.98
N LEU A 644 46.01 18.72 -31.09
CA LEU A 644 47.38 19.08 -31.40
C LEU A 644 47.50 19.83 -32.72
N ALA A 645 46.78 19.42 -33.77
CA ALA A 645 46.74 20.15 -35.03
C ALA A 645 46.15 21.55 -34.86
N VAL A 646 45.06 21.68 -34.08
CA VAL A 646 44.44 22.98 -33.75
C VAL A 646 45.42 23.88 -32.97
N LEU A 647 46.04 23.37 -31.91
CA LEU A 647 47.02 24.11 -31.09
C LEU A 647 48.28 24.51 -31.88
N ARG A 648 48.71 23.71 -32.86
CA ARG A 648 49.82 24.05 -33.77
C ARG A 648 49.43 25.14 -34.75
N SER A 649 48.19 25.11 -35.26
CA SER A 649 47.69 26.13 -36.20
C SER A 649 47.45 27.49 -35.55
N ALA A 650 47.07 27.53 -34.26
CA ALA A 650 46.87 28.76 -33.51
C ALA A 650 48.15 29.61 -33.39
N ASN A 651 49.34 28.99 -33.42
CA ASN A 651 50.63 29.71 -33.41
C ASN A 651 50.98 30.39 -34.74
N LEU A 652 50.23 30.13 -35.82
CA LEU A 652 50.56 30.57 -37.18
C LEU A 652 49.66 31.70 -37.70
N ASP A 653 48.54 32.01 -37.03
CA ASP A 653 47.60 33.05 -37.47
C ASP A 653 47.32 34.08 -36.34
N PRO A 654 48.01 35.24 -36.33
CA PRO A 654 47.85 36.26 -35.29
C PRO A 654 46.49 36.99 -35.32
N ARG A 655 45.57 36.65 -36.24
CA ARG A 655 44.20 37.21 -36.29
C ARG A 655 43.20 36.49 -35.38
N LEU A 656 43.61 35.40 -34.73
CA LEU A 656 42.81 34.70 -33.69
C LEU A 656 43.15 35.17 -32.26
N GLY A 657 44.07 36.12 -32.10
CA GLY A 657 44.58 36.59 -30.81
C GLY A 657 44.58 38.11 -30.60
N SER A 658 43.69 38.86 -31.26
CA SER A 658 43.56 40.32 -31.08
C SER A 658 42.11 40.75 -30.89
#